data_AF-A0A9P4JKR2-F1
#
_entry.id   AF-A0A9P4JKR2-F1
#
_cell.length_a   1.000
_cell.length_b   1.000
_cell.length_c   1.000
_cell.angle_alpha   90.00
_cell.angle_beta   90.00
_cell.angle_gamma   90.00
#
_symmetry.space_group_name_H-M   'P 1'
#
loop_
_entity.id
_entity.type
_entity.pdbx_description
1 polymer ?
#
loop_
_entity_poly.entity_id
_entity_poly.type
_entity_poly.pdbx_seq_one_letter_code
_entity_poly.pdbx_strand_id
1 'polypeptide(L)'
;MDRRFQWPPPPGQNGQYAPPPPPPNRYYPPQPPNGLSYPPNGARPPTMPPQLLPRPYPQFQSPPAHPIVLISQRPNMAMPTIHHDIRQPQQQPQQQPQQQPQQQQQQQQPQRQPRELYPSGRAPVQTPQAQPPSVRQPQPQVPVQRAPSNGYGPTVAQLQIPRTPQTPTPQQKPVHWSPALQENQAQPLKRTPSHQSSQNRTPLQQHSTPQSRPHPQIVIPRPSSHLAPTPSSTNGTSSKVPPADYTVLLLAMSEEYLKAAHGMGPLAALAHRQADLERYYHLMATAMGCMESVLKKFKLQPRSEAALRLKYAGLMVEETDNNDEIEDLLTKGVALCQRNHFYDLKYSMQHLQARWLFKGNHRAGLKALDTPISEAETLGHTAWVYAFRFLKVFLALQAPGHPETAIALQQLNAISLLSIRRADNAVFVTCSALQAMVHLRVPGPDSIKEAQQAIAAARSLQLQVSAEQVGSVGVLVEILDLACSLEQNATWEIDQKVRTVQVILDQGGFGDVGEDSNGVFSVLVERSFGGKLTDMTGGIFSKGKDGRDHITFSWLTKRDVYALGYYLSGVVALMRPELARARSYLKEGIRTLQDRSNRPPESIPGSFSRIIWRDSLDWQMKLLLGFLACTNADWDVADEIATAIRDRATSPPFADSETFDRLSMYFSGAVAQGKGLLDKALSAYQSPILALPSTVGNVSDFQTDIALLAAMNQILILSSPTHPQHFRTALLLSQIEPFCAKHRNQNIVLAFNMLKVLTSSRTSLLPLKSGLSGTLNLAKKVNNDQFLAMGLTFMAEFFFVESFGEQAMKSVQSARQVAIRSRLPVWQAVAAGLVVRSMVKHGQSEKLGYMQAEQEKVRARLPGQLRGEIVVKAEPVGV
;
A
#
# COMPACT_ATOMS: atom_id res chain seq x y z
N MET A 1 4.85 28.36 2.07
CA MET A 1 5.48 27.43 1.10
C MET A 1 7.00 27.47 1.30
N ASP A 2 7.60 26.34 1.68
CA ASP A 2 9.05 26.21 1.83
C ASP A 2 9.71 25.86 0.49
N ARG A 3 10.73 26.62 0.08
CA ARG A 3 11.43 26.40 -1.20
C ARG A 3 12.23 25.10 -1.25
N ARG A 4 12.48 24.43 -0.11
CA ARG A 4 13.30 23.21 -0.03
C ARG A 4 12.67 21.97 -0.67
N PHE A 5 11.34 21.92 -0.80
CA PHE A 5 10.60 20.75 -1.28
C PHE A 5 10.11 20.85 -2.74
N GLN A 6 10.57 21.85 -3.49
CA GLN A 6 10.19 21.98 -4.91
C GLN A 6 10.74 20.81 -5.73
N TRP A 7 9.86 20.09 -6.45
CA TRP A 7 10.29 19.05 -7.39
C TRP A 7 11.19 19.64 -8.48
N PRO A 8 12.13 18.85 -9.04
CA PRO A 8 12.83 19.25 -10.26
C PRO A 8 11.79 19.56 -11.35
N PRO A 9 11.89 20.72 -12.02
CA PRO A 9 10.83 21.19 -12.92
C PRO A 9 10.64 20.22 -14.10
N PRO A 10 9.42 20.15 -14.68
CA PRO A 10 9.23 19.47 -15.96
C PRO A 10 10.15 20.08 -17.01
N PRO A 11 10.63 19.29 -18.00
CA PRO A 11 11.54 19.77 -19.03
C PRO A 11 10.94 21.00 -19.74
N GLY A 12 11.61 22.14 -19.60
CA GLY A 12 11.00 23.44 -19.80
C GLY A 12 10.59 23.72 -21.25
N GLN A 13 9.29 23.92 -21.47
CA GLN A 13 8.80 24.74 -22.60
C GLN A 13 9.17 26.21 -22.33
N ASN A 14 10.44 26.57 -22.53
CA ASN A 14 10.91 27.95 -22.48
C ASN A 14 12.15 28.16 -23.36
N GLY A 15 12.03 27.76 -24.63
CA GLY A 15 12.82 28.32 -25.72
C GLY A 15 11.93 29.30 -26.49
N GLN A 16 12.19 30.61 -26.39
CA GLN A 16 11.56 31.59 -27.28
C GLN A 16 12.10 31.41 -28.69
N TYR A 17 11.39 30.63 -29.51
CA TYR A 17 11.63 30.57 -30.95
C TYR A 17 10.66 31.50 -31.68
N ALA A 18 11.20 32.33 -32.57
CA ALA A 18 10.43 33.11 -33.53
C ALA A 18 9.60 32.16 -34.43
N PRO A 19 8.45 32.60 -34.98
CA PRO A 19 7.67 31.79 -35.91
C PRO A 19 8.54 31.40 -37.12
N PRO A 20 8.51 30.12 -37.56
CA PRO A 20 9.32 29.67 -38.67
C PRO A 20 8.88 30.34 -39.99
N PRO A 21 9.81 30.65 -40.90
CA PRO A 21 9.46 31.18 -42.22
C PRO A 21 8.67 30.15 -43.04
N PRO A 22 7.80 30.60 -43.97
CA PRO A 22 7.04 29.69 -44.83
C PRO A 22 7.96 28.85 -45.72
N PRO A 23 7.67 27.56 -45.95
CA PRO A 23 8.49 26.70 -46.79
C PRO A 23 8.42 27.11 -48.27
N PRO A 24 9.53 27.04 -49.03
CA PRO A 24 9.56 27.43 -50.44
C PRO A 24 8.85 26.41 -51.34
N ASN A 25 8.25 26.91 -52.43
CA ASN A 25 7.54 26.12 -53.43
C ASN A 25 8.32 24.91 -53.95
N ARG A 26 7.69 23.73 -53.93
CA ARG A 26 7.96 22.63 -54.87
C ARG A 26 6.64 22.07 -55.41
N TYR A 27 6.68 21.60 -56.65
CA TYR A 27 5.51 21.35 -57.49
C TYR A 27 4.65 20.15 -57.03
N TYR A 28 3.33 20.32 -57.15
CA TYR A 28 2.36 19.23 -57.20
C TYR A 28 2.06 18.84 -58.66
N PRO A 29 1.92 17.54 -59.00
CA PRO A 29 1.14 17.10 -60.14
C PRO A 29 -0.38 17.18 -59.84
N PRO A 30 -1.26 17.23 -60.86
CA PRO A 30 -2.67 17.62 -60.70
C PRO A 30 -3.61 16.52 -60.18
N GLN A 31 -4.73 16.96 -59.58
CA GLN A 31 -5.88 16.13 -59.18
C GLN A 31 -6.97 16.06 -60.27
N PRO A 32 -7.77 14.98 -60.32
CA PRO A 32 -9.19 15.02 -60.70
C PRO A 32 -10.11 15.23 -59.47
N PRO A 33 -11.36 15.74 -59.61
CA PRO A 33 -12.00 16.51 -58.54
C PRO A 33 -13.33 15.96 -57.94
N ASN A 34 -13.71 16.56 -56.79
CA ASN A 34 -15.06 16.68 -56.18
C ASN A 34 -15.79 15.43 -55.61
N GLY A 35 -16.48 15.62 -54.47
CA GLY A 35 -17.46 14.67 -53.91
C GLY A 35 -17.78 14.89 -52.41
N LEU A 36 -18.88 15.56 -52.09
CA LEU A 36 -19.27 15.97 -50.72
C LEU A 36 -19.87 14.86 -49.83
N SER A 37 -20.04 15.18 -48.55
CA SER A 37 -20.34 14.28 -47.41
C SER A 37 -21.81 14.23 -46.93
N TYR A 38 -22.33 13.03 -46.60
CA TYR A 38 -23.50 12.73 -45.72
C TYR A 38 -24.88 13.33 -46.14
N PRO A 39 -26.07 12.96 -45.55
CA PRO A 39 -26.38 12.18 -44.33
C PRO A 39 -27.38 10.97 -44.58
N PRO A 40 -28.44 10.67 -43.79
CA PRO A 40 -28.45 9.95 -42.50
C PRO A 40 -29.35 8.67 -42.39
N ASN A 41 -29.27 8.00 -41.22
CA ASN A 41 -30.27 7.15 -40.55
C ASN A 41 -30.70 5.76 -41.10
N GLY A 42 -30.36 4.71 -40.32
CA GLY A 42 -31.40 3.93 -39.59
C GLY A 42 -31.70 2.48 -40.01
N ALA A 43 -31.15 1.50 -39.27
CA ALA A 43 -31.68 0.13 -39.16
C ALA A 43 -31.24 -0.56 -37.86
N ARG A 44 -31.90 -1.67 -37.47
CA ARG A 44 -31.69 -2.38 -36.18
C ARG A 44 -30.75 -3.60 -36.31
N PRO A 45 -29.99 -3.97 -35.27
CA PRO A 45 -29.36 -5.30 -35.18
C PRO A 45 -30.40 -6.42 -34.91
N PRO A 46 -30.10 -7.69 -35.24
CA PRO A 46 -31.06 -8.79 -35.17
C PRO A 46 -31.25 -9.37 -33.76
N THR A 47 -32.43 -9.96 -33.54
CA THR A 47 -32.79 -10.73 -32.34
C THR A 47 -32.31 -12.19 -32.40
N MET A 48 -31.94 -12.74 -31.25
CA MET A 48 -31.79 -14.19 -31.04
C MET A 48 -32.50 -14.61 -29.73
N PRO A 49 -32.89 -15.90 -29.59
CA PRO A 49 -34.02 -16.28 -28.75
C PRO A 49 -33.69 -16.47 -27.26
N PRO A 50 -34.70 -16.37 -26.36
CA PRO A 50 -34.55 -16.69 -24.95
C PRO A 50 -34.47 -18.21 -24.73
N GLN A 51 -33.55 -18.65 -23.87
CA GLN A 51 -33.65 -19.96 -23.21
C GLN A 51 -33.96 -19.79 -21.72
N LEU A 52 -34.71 -20.76 -21.19
CA LEU A 52 -35.31 -20.72 -19.85
C LEU A 52 -34.32 -21.20 -18.78
N LEU A 53 -34.36 -20.57 -17.61
CA LEU A 53 -33.61 -20.97 -16.40
C LEU A 53 -34.50 -21.79 -15.46
N PRO A 54 -34.22 -23.09 -15.24
CA PRO A 54 -34.74 -23.82 -14.09
C PRO A 54 -33.80 -23.64 -12.89
N ARG A 55 -34.27 -22.99 -11.82
CA ARG A 55 -33.68 -23.15 -10.48
C ARG A 55 -34.24 -24.41 -9.83
N PRO A 56 -33.42 -25.13 -9.07
CA PRO A 56 -33.85 -25.50 -7.72
C PRO A 56 -32.81 -25.14 -6.64
N TYR A 57 -33.29 -24.81 -5.44
CA TYR A 57 -32.48 -24.73 -4.22
C TYR A 57 -32.39 -26.13 -3.57
N PRO A 58 -31.30 -26.45 -2.87
CA PRO A 58 -31.32 -27.33 -1.70
C PRO A 58 -31.74 -26.54 -0.44
N GLN A 59 -32.45 -27.19 0.48
CA GLN A 59 -32.99 -26.61 1.71
C GLN A 59 -32.25 -27.15 2.95
N PHE A 60 -32.42 -26.49 4.11
CA PHE A 60 -31.86 -26.88 5.40
C PHE A 60 -32.15 -28.35 5.79
N GLN A 61 -31.19 -28.98 6.47
CA GLN A 61 -31.43 -30.09 7.40
C GLN A 61 -30.61 -29.90 8.69
N SER A 62 -31.12 -30.44 9.80
CA SER A 62 -30.61 -30.23 11.16
C SER A 62 -29.83 -31.45 11.69
N PRO A 63 -28.87 -31.27 12.62
CA PRO A 63 -28.06 -32.37 13.16
C PRO A 63 -28.68 -33.04 14.41
N PRO A 64 -28.50 -34.36 14.60
CA PRO A 64 -28.78 -35.06 15.85
C PRO A 64 -27.52 -35.48 16.64
N ALA A 65 -27.57 -35.27 17.97
CA ALA A 65 -26.95 -35.97 19.11
C ALA A 65 -25.56 -36.69 19.07
N HIS A 66 -24.90 -36.69 20.24
CA HIS A 66 -23.63 -37.37 20.56
C HIS A 66 -23.78 -38.91 20.74
N PRO A 67 -22.66 -39.66 20.90
CA PRO A 67 -22.20 -39.92 22.29
C PRO A 67 -20.67 -40.00 22.55
N ILE A 68 -20.28 -39.48 23.73
CA ILE A 68 -19.37 -40.05 24.77
C ILE A 68 -17.93 -40.49 24.42
N VAL A 69 -16.98 -39.65 24.87
CA VAL A 69 -15.77 -39.92 25.72
C VAL A 69 -15.00 -41.26 25.60
N LEU A 70 -13.68 -41.17 25.36
CA LEU A 70 -12.65 -41.94 26.11
C LEU A 70 -11.26 -41.25 26.07
N ILE A 71 -10.37 -41.57 27.02
CA ILE A 71 -9.11 -40.87 27.30
C ILE A 71 -7.91 -41.86 27.29
N SER A 72 -6.82 -41.51 26.59
CA SER A 72 -5.42 -41.97 26.83
C SER A 72 -4.47 -41.02 26.08
N GLN A 73 -3.50 -40.35 26.71
CA GLN A 73 -2.25 -40.80 27.35
C GLN A 73 -1.08 -41.14 26.38
N ARG A 74 0.09 -40.53 26.64
CA ARG A 74 1.43 -40.92 26.11
C ARG A 74 1.94 -42.13 26.93
N PRO A 75 2.75 -43.06 26.37
CA PRO A 75 4.20 -42.86 26.07
C PRO A 75 4.54 -43.13 24.58
N ASN A 76 5.70 -42.85 23.96
CA ASN A 76 7.12 -42.60 24.33
C ASN A 76 8.08 -43.78 24.06
N MET A 77 9.19 -43.49 23.34
CA MET A 77 10.42 -44.30 23.10
C MET A 77 10.44 -45.51 22.12
N ALA A 78 11.69 -45.82 21.70
CA ALA A 78 12.25 -47.05 21.10
C ALA A 78 12.23 -47.29 19.56
N MET A 79 13.35 -46.90 18.93
CA MET A 79 14.06 -47.65 17.86
C MET A 79 14.81 -48.88 18.49
N PRO A 80 15.52 -49.80 17.78
CA PRO A 80 15.94 -49.82 16.34
C PRO A 80 15.87 -51.22 15.60
N THR A 81 16.40 -51.30 14.36
CA THR A 81 17.00 -52.52 13.67
C THR A 81 16.07 -53.72 13.34
N ILE A 82 16.30 -54.66 12.37
CA ILE A 82 17.33 -54.91 11.32
C ILE A 82 16.76 -55.80 10.15
N HIS A 83 17.54 -56.05 9.08
CA HIS A 83 17.51 -57.08 7.97
C HIS A 83 16.58 -58.34 8.07
N HIS A 84 16.22 -59.18 7.06
CA HIS A 84 16.50 -59.42 5.61
C HIS A 84 15.54 -60.57 5.09
N ASP A 85 15.41 -61.04 3.82
CA ASP A 85 15.76 -60.57 2.45
C ASP A 85 14.98 -61.33 1.32
N ILE A 86 15.22 -60.97 0.04
CA ILE A 86 15.15 -61.80 -1.22
C ILE A 86 13.93 -62.72 -1.50
N ARG A 87 13.22 -62.49 -2.62
CA ARG A 87 13.15 -63.40 -3.81
C ARG A 87 12.38 -62.82 -5.02
N GLN A 88 12.95 -62.98 -6.22
CA GLN A 88 12.21 -63.05 -7.49
C GLN A 88 11.82 -64.52 -7.78
N PRO A 89 10.90 -64.78 -8.72
CA PRO A 89 11.36 -65.07 -10.10
C PRO A 89 10.50 -64.45 -11.22
N GLN A 90 10.89 -64.74 -12.47
CA GLN A 90 10.54 -64.08 -13.73
C GLN A 90 9.72 -65.03 -14.65
N GLN A 91 8.71 -64.52 -15.40
CA GLN A 91 8.26 -65.12 -16.68
C GLN A 91 7.31 -64.23 -17.52
N GLN A 92 7.25 -64.53 -18.83
CA GLN A 92 6.41 -64.05 -19.94
C GLN A 92 6.20 -65.26 -20.92
N PRO A 93 5.46 -65.25 -22.06
CA PRO A 93 4.74 -64.19 -22.80
C PRO A 93 3.30 -64.62 -23.28
N GLN A 94 2.81 -64.08 -24.43
CA GLN A 94 1.64 -64.50 -25.26
C GLN A 94 0.19 -64.18 -24.74
N GLN A 95 -0.88 -64.05 -25.56
CA GLN A 95 -1.10 -63.52 -26.94
C GLN A 95 -2.61 -63.13 -27.15
N GLN A 96 -3.03 -62.70 -28.36
CA GLN A 96 -4.39 -62.24 -28.77
C GLN A 96 -5.40 -63.42 -29.02
N PRO A 97 -6.66 -63.30 -29.57
CA PRO A 97 -7.48 -62.14 -30.06
C PRO A 97 -9.04 -62.18 -29.80
N GLN A 98 -9.81 -61.22 -30.40
CA GLN A 98 -11.22 -61.33 -30.95
C GLN A 98 -12.46 -61.53 -30.00
N GLN A 99 -13.72 -61.19 -30.34
CA GLN A 99 -14.35 -60.22 -31.31
C GLN A 99 -15.84 -59.87 -30.97
N GLN A 100 -16.49 -59.05 -31.83
CA GLN A 100 -17.91 -58.59 -31.78
C GLN A 100 -18.95 -59.65 -32.25
N PRO A 101 -20.26 -59.37 -32.07
CA PRO A 101 -21.10 -58.78 -33.14
C PRO A 101 -22.02 -57.63 -32.60
N GLN A 102 -22.92 -56.90 -33.30
CA GLN A 102 -23.18 -56.37 -34.67
C GLN A 102 -24.33 -55.32 -34.52
N GLN A 103 -24.87 -54.52 -35.47
CA GLN A 103 -24.73 -54.31 -36.93
C GLN A 103 -24.72 -52.74 -37.15
N GLN A 104 -25.31 -51.99 -38.10
CA GLN A 104 -26.09 -52.19 -39.35
C GLN A 104 -25.94 -51.00 -40.34
N GLN A 105 -25.87 -51.31 -41.64
CA GLN A 105 -26.32 -50.68 -42.92
C GLN A 105 -26.82 -49.20 -42.99
N GLN A 106 -26.57 -48.41 -44.06
CA GLN A 106 -26.23 -48.63 -45.51
C GLN A 106 -25.64 -47.31 -46.13
N GLN A 107 -25.11 -47.12 -47.36
CA GLN A 107 -24.75 -48.01 -48.49
C GLN A 107 -23.48 -47.56 -49.30
N GLN A 108 -23.61 -46.82 -50.43
CA GLN A 108 -22.63 -46.70 -51.57
C GLN A 108 -22.84 -45.39 -52.39
N GLN A 109 -22.03 -44.90 -53.36
CA GLN A 109 -20.58 -44.74 -53.71
C GLN A 109 -20.50 -44.12 -55.16
N PRO A 110 -19.37 -43.90 -55.90
CA PRO A 110 -17.92 -43.82 -55.62
C PRO A 110 -17.34 -42.36 -55.83
N GLN A 111 -16.40 -41.86 -56.67
CA GLN A 111 -15.42 -42.40 -57.66
C GLN A 111 -14.28 -41.40 -58.11
N ARG A 112 -13.00 -41.81 -58.02
CA ARG A 112 -11.74 -41.41 -58.77
C ARG A 112 -11.22 -39.94 -58.93
N GLN A 113 -9.92 -39.84 -59.29
CA GLN A 113 -9.03 -38.67 -59.55
C GLN A 113 -8.43 -38.80 -61.00
N PRO A 114 -7.40 -38.04 -61.52
CA PRO A 114 -6.65 -36.83 -61.03
C PRO A 114 -6.27 -35.75 -62.12
N ARG A 115 -5.58 -34.65 -61.69
CA ARG A 115 -4.51 -33.81 -62.36
C ARG A 115 -4.69 -33.17 -63.78
N GLU A 116 -4.22 -31.92 -63.99
CA GLU A 116 -3.51 -31.34 -65.19
C GLU A 116 -3.28 -29.78 -65.03
N LEU A 117 -2.98 -29.00 -66.11
CA LEU A 117 -2.12 -27.77 -66.13
C LEU A 117 -2.78 -26.35 -66.29
N TYR A 118 -1.91 -25.30 -66.22
CA TYR A 118 -1.97 -23.87 -66.66
C TYR A 118 -2.55 -23.62 -68.10
N PRO A 119 -2.84 -22.38 -68.63
CA PRO A 119 -2.23 -21.05 -68.36
C PRO A 119 -3.16 -19.77 -68.45
N SER A 120 -2.59 -18.61 -68.84
CA SER A 120 -3.09 -17.21 -68.77
C SER A 120 -4.02 -16.69 -69.91
N GLY A 121 -4.70 -15.53 -69.70
CA GLY A 121 -5.47 -14.77 -70.73
C GLY A 121 -5.89 -13.33 -70.30
N ARG A 122 -6.41 -12.45 -71.21
CA ARG A 122 -6.62 -11.00 -70.94
C ARG A 122 -7.71 -10.28 -71.81
N ALA A 123 -8.61 -9.49 -71.18
CA ALA A 123 -9.45 -8.36 -71.73
C ALA A 123 -10.53 -8.69 -72.82
N PRO A 124 -11.34 -7.75 -73.43
CA PRO A 124 -11.75 -6.35 -73.10
C PRO A 124 -13.26 -5.88 -73.38
N VAL A 125 -13.76 -4.84 -72.64
CA VAL A 125 -14.51 -3.60 -73.10
C VAL A 125 -16.00 -3.54 -73.64
N GLN A 126 -16.72 -2.43 -73.27
CA GLN A 126 -17.88 -1.67 -73.89
C GLN A 126 -19.37 -1.76 -73.40
N THR A 127 -20.25 -0.83 -73.87
CA THR A 127 -21.50 -0.22 -73.24
C THR A 127 -22.65 0.02 -74.29
N PRO A 128 -23.75 0.88 -74.22
CA PRO A 128 -24.29 1.90 -73.25
C PRO A 128 -25.87 2.11 -73.13
N GLN A 129 -26.33 3.24 -72.51
CA GLN A 129 -27.51 4.14 -72.83
C GLN A 129 -28.94 4.11 -72.15
N ALA A 130 -29.54 5.34 -72.06
CA ALA A 130 -30.99 5.78 -71.96
C ALA A 130 -31.64 6.31 -70.62
N GLN A 131 -32.69 7.18 -70.74
CA GLN A 131 -33.51 7.94 -69.71
C GLN A 131 -35.00 8.14 -70.22
N PRO A 132 -35.95 9.01 -69.72
CA PRO A 132 -36.14 9.91 -68.52
C PRO A 132 -37.54 9.69 -67.81
N PRO A 133 -38.56 10.61 -67.56
CA PRO A 133 -38.67 12.02 -67.07
C PRO A 133 -39.80 12.39 -65.99
N SER A 134 -39.60 13.47 -65.18
CA SER A 134 -40.61 14.44 -64.60
C SER A 134 -41.75 13.99 -63.61
N VAL A 135 -42.49 14.81 -62.78
CA VAL A 135 -43.12 16.17 -62.89
C VAL A 135 -43.48 16.89 -61.50
N ARG A 136 -43.23 18.23 -61.36
CA ARG A 136 -43.85 19.35 -60.52
C ARG A 136 -43.78 19.52 -58.94
N GLN A 137 -44.26 20.70 -58.47
CA GLN A 137 -44.09 21.53 -57.22
C GLN A 137 -45.46 21.82 -56.49
N PRO A 138 -45.68 22.64 -55.38
CA PRO A 138 -44.93 23.80 -54.79
C PRO A 138 -44.94 24.04 -53.22
N GLN A 139 -44.64 25.30 -52.78
CA GLN A 139 -44.33 25.92 -51.43
C GLN A 139 -45.55 26.51 -50.64
N PRO A 140 -45.47 27.23 -49.45
CA PRO A 140 -44.39 27.96 -48.68
C PRO A 140 -44.31 27.62 -47.14
N GLN A 141 -43.96 28.40 -46.06
CA GLN A 141 -43.62 29.83 -45.74
C GLN A 141 -42.85 30.01 -44.36
N VAL A 142 -42.70 31.26 -43.81
CA VAL A 142 -41.91 31.75 -42.60
C VAL A 142 -42.51 33.11 -42.06
N PRO A 143 -42.07 33.89 -40.99
CA PRO A 143 -40.85 33.87 -40.10
C PRO A 143 -40.95 34.31 -38.57
N VAL A 144 -39.84 34.16 -37.79
CA VAL A 144 -39.15 35.02 -36.74
C VAL A 144 -39.89 36.02 -35.79
N GLN A 145 -39.60 36.06 -34.45
CA GLN A 145 -38.99 37.19 -33.64
C GLN A 145 -38.71 36.93 -32.10
N ARG A 146 -38.54 37.95 -31.21
CA ARG A 146 -37.59 37.92 -30.03
C ARG A 146 -37.88 38.84 -28.78
N ALA A 147 -37.95 38.26 -27.55
CA ALA A 147 -37.73 38.85 -26.18
C ALA A 147 -38.67 39.98 -25.65
N PRO A 148 -38.65 40.44 -24.35
CA PRO A 148 -37.85 40.04 -23.15
C PRO A 148 -38.59 39.90 -21.76
N SER A 149 -37.83 39.49 -20.73
CA SER A 149 -37.92 39.84 -19.26
C SER A 149 -38.81 39.09 -18.22
N ASN A 150 -38.15 38.75 -17.10
CA ASN A 150 -38.57 38.52 -15.69
C ASN A 150 -39.64 37.47 -15.26
N GLY A 151 -39.25 36.54 -14.37
CA GLY A 151 -40.16 35.94 -13.36
C GLY A 151 -39.87 34.51 -12.86
N TYR A 152 -39.17 34.38 -11.72
CA TYR A 152 -39.13 33.21 -10.80
C TYR A 152 -38.74 31.81 -11.33
N GLY A 153 -38.40 30.88 -10.41
CA GLY A 153 -37.92 29.52 -10.71
C GLY A 153 -38.82 28.38 -10.18
N PRO A 154 -38.59 27.11 -10.57
CA PRO A 154 -39.47 25.97 -10.23
C PRO A 154 -38.93 25.02 -9.15
N THR A 155 -39.81 24.15 -8.65
CA THR A 155 -39.54 23.16 -7.58
C THR A 155 -40.00 21.74 -7.98
N VAL A 156 -39.31 20.74 -7.43
CA VAL A 156 -39.56 19.28 -7.34
C VAL A 156 -40.96 18.75 -7.71
N ALA A 157 -40.99 17.57 -8.36
CA ALA A 157 -42.12 16.64 -8.35
C ALA A 157 -41.72 15.26 -7.78
N GLN A 158 -42.65 14.59 -7.08
CA GLN A 158 -42.52 13.24 -6.49
C GLN A 158 -43.52 12.26 -7.14
N LEU A 159 -43.36 10.96 -6.91
CA LEU A 159 -44.34 9.92 -7.27
C LEU A 159 -44.73 9.07 -6.05
N GLN A 160 -45.97 8.56 -6.05
CA GLN A 160 -46.63 7.92 -4.90
C GLN A 160 -47.07 6.46 -5.15
N ILE A 161 -47.59 5.82 -4.11
CA ILE A 161 -47.82 4.37 -3.97
C ILE A 161 -49.31 4.02 -4.22
N PRO A 162 -49.64 2.88 -4.86
CA PRO A 162 -51.03 2.42 -5.03
C PRO A 162 -51.68 1.85 -3.75
N ARG A 163 -53.02 1.80 -3.71
CA ARG A 163 -53.84 1.15 -2.66
C ARG A 163 -54.86 0.17 -3.27
N THR A 164 -55.36 -0.77 -2.45
CA THR A 164 -56.49 -1.67 -2.75
C THR A 164 -57.53 -1.66 -1.59
N PRO A 165 -58.79 -2.12 -1.80
CA PRO A 165 -59.96 -1.67 -1.02
C PRO A 165 -60.43 -2.59 0.15
N GLN A 166 -61.52 -2.19 0.81
CA GLN A 166 -62.05 -2.70 2.10
C GLN A 166 -63.38 -3.49 1.97
N THR A 167 -63.68 -4.34 2.98
CA THR A 167 -64.99 -4.56 3.70
C THR A 167 -64.96 -5.91 4.47
N PRO A 168 -65.89 -6.23 5.40
CA PRO A 168 -66.41 -5.45 6.54
C PRO A 168 -66.25 -6.19 7.92
N THR A 169 -66.74 -5.61 9.01
CA THR A 169 -66.67 -6.10 10.43
C THR A 169 -67.68 -7.22 10.79
N PRO A 170 -67.43 -8.05 11.84
CA PRO A 170 -68.12 -7.80 13.14
C PRO A 170 -67.44 -8.25 14.47
N GLN A 171 -67.73 -7.48 15.54
CA GLN A 171 -68.00 -7.89 16.96
C GLN A 171 -66.94 -8.45 17.95
N GLN A 172 -67.08 -7.94 19.20
CA GLN A 172 -66.69 -8.47 20.54
C GLN A 172 -65.17 -8.62 20.85
N LYS A 173 -64.66 -8.43 22.08
CA LYS A 173 -65.25 -8.05 23.40
C LYS A 173 -64.14 -7.38 24.27
N PRO A 174 -64.45 -6.40 25.16
CA PRO A 174 -63.44 -5.77 26.02
C PRO A 174 -63.27 -6.47 27.39
N VAL A 175 -62.07 -6.42 27.96
CA VAL A 175 -61.81 -6.69 29.39
C VAL A 175 -60.84 -5.65 29.93
N HIS A 176 -61.24 -5.01 31.03
CA HIS A 176 -60.47 -4.08 31.85
C HIS A 176 -60.37 -4.72 33.24
N TRP A 177 -59.23 -4.62 33.95
CA TRP A 177 -59.16 -4.56 35.43
C TRP A 177 -57.71 -4.34 35.90
N SER A 178 -57.59 -3.61 37.01
CA SER A 178 -56.34 -3.38 37.76
C SER A 178 -56.48 -3.98 39.19
N PRO A 179 -55.68 -3.65 40.23
CA PRO A 179 -54.86 -4.65 40.93
C PRO A 179 -55.21 -4.86 42.42
N ALA A 180 -54.59 -5.83 43.11
CA ALA A 180 -54.15 -5.76 44.53
C ALA A 180 -53.57 -7.10 45.06
N LEU A 181 -53.03 -7.04 46.30
CA LEU A 181 -52.37 -8.04 47.17
C LEU A 181 -50.83 -7.94 47.18
N GLN A 182 -50.11 -7.31 48.13
CA GLN A 182 -50.31 -6.88 49.55
C GLN A 182 -49.81 -7.88 50.61
N GLU A 183 -48.61 -7.61 51.15
CA GLU A 183 -48.28 -7.84 52.57
C GLU A 183 -47.31 -6.75 53.09
N ASN A 184 -47.06 -6.70 54.40
CA ASN A 184 -47.27 -5.47 55.18
C ASN A 184 -46.55 -5.46 56.55
N GLN A 185 -45.97 -4.32 56.99
CA GLN A 185 -45.81 -3.97 58.42
C GLN A 185 -45.43 -2.48 58.70
N ALA A 186 -45.55 -2.05 59.97
CA ALA A 186 -45.56 -0.65 60.46
C ALA A 186 -44.16 0.03 60.58
N GLN A 187 -43.96 1.36 60.49
CA GLN A 187 -44.53 2.55 61.21
C GLN A 187 -44.10 2.66 62.71
N PRO A 188 -43.90 3.87 63.30
CA PRO A 188 -44.79 5.05 63.21
C PRO A 188 -44.13 6.46 63.05
N LEU A 189 -44.94 7.51 63.23
CA LEU A 189 -44.79 8.91 62.80
C LEU A 189 -44.12 9.88 63.81
N LYS A 190 -43.73 11.07 63.32
CA LYS A 190 -44.10 12.37 63.94
C LYS A 190 -44.41 13.44 62.86
N ARG A 191 -44.97 14.59 63.25
CA ARG A 191 -45.89 15.43 62.44
C ARG A 191 -45.38 16.87 62.18
N THR A 192 -45.60 17.37 60.93
CA THR A 192 -46.15 18.69 60.46
C THR A 192 -45.80 20.03 61.16
N PRO A 193 -45.95 21.23 60.54
CA PRO A 193 -46.69 21.55 59.30
C PRO A 193 -45.95 22.42 58.26
N SER A 194 -46.65 22.69 57.15
CA SER A 194 -46.25 23.50 55.99
C SER A 194 -46.72 24.96 56.08
N HIS A 195 -46.11 25.85 55.28
CA HIS A 195 -46.85 26.94 54.62
C HIS A 195 -46.37 27.13 53.17
N GLN A 196 -47.28 27.61 52.32
CA GLN A 196 -47.08 27.86 50.88
C GLN A 196 -47.15 29.36 50.59
N SER A 197 -46.49 29.83 49.52
CA SER A 197 -47.01 30.82 48.54
C SER A 197 -45.93 31.16 47.49
N SER A 198 -46.30 31.91 46.45
CA SER A 198 -45.63 31.85 45.13
C SER A 198 -45.51 33.20 44.42
N GLN A 199 -44.49 33.33 43.58
CA GLN A 199 -44.41 34.15 42.36
C GLN A 199 -44.32 35.70 42.42
N ASN A 200 -43.37 36.23 41.62
CA ASN A 200 -43.38 37.49 40.85
C ASN A 200 -43.41 38.84 41.66
N ARG A 201 -42.70 39.91 41.28
CA ARG A 201 -42.42 40.43 39.92
C ARG A 201 -41.27 41.49 39.93
N THR A 202 -40.62 41.71 38.79
CA THR A 202 -39.65 42.81 38.50
C THR A 202 -40.36 44.12 38.12
N PRO A 203 -39.72 45.34 38.17
CA PRO A 203 -38.92 45.83 37.01
C PRO A 203 -37.75 46.85 37.24
N LEU A 204 -36.81 46.83 36.27
CA LEU A 204 -35.91 47.87 35.69
C LEU A 204 -35.50 49.17 36.43
N GLN A 205 -34.18 49.45 36.45
CA GLN A 205 -33.42 50.43 35.59
C GLN A 205 -31.89 50.24 35.84
N GLN A 206 -30.99 50.09 34.84
CA GLN A 206 -30.30 51.11 34.00
C GLN A 206 -29.38 52.07 34.81
N HIS A 207 -28.09 52.35 34.52
CA HIS A 207 -27.39 52.56 33.22
C HIS A 207 -25.83 52.40 33.27
N SER A 208 -25.20 52.16 32.09
CA SER A 208 -23.82 52.52 31.60
C SER A 208 -22.47 52.30 32.36
N THR A 209 -21.50 51.74 31.62
CA THR A 209 -20.00 51.78 31.72
C THR A 209 -19.39 53.09 31.12
N PRO A 210 -18.06 53.45 31.12
CA PRO A 210 -16.86 52.58 31.05
C PRO A 210 -15.48 53.04 31.68
N GLN A 211 -14.51 52.11 31.58
CA GLN A 211 -13.02 52.21 31.48
C GLN A 211 -12.23 53.48 31.93
N SER A 212 -11.21 53.28 32.79
CA SER A 212 -9.76 53.28 32.40
C SER A 212 -8.79 53.12 33.60
N ARG A 213 -7.48 53.01 33.34
CA ARG A 213 -6.32 52.93 34.27
C ARG A 213 -5.40 54.15 34.02
N PRO A 214 -4.65 54.71 35.00
CA PRO A 214 -3.40 54.10 35.49
C PRO A 214 -3.00 54.37 36.99
N HIS A 215 -1.85 53.82 37.41
CA HIS A 215 -1.08 54.09 38.65
C HIS A 215 -0.04 55.24 38.40
N PRO A 216 0.94 55.59 39.30
CA PRO A 216 1.26 55.12 40.67
C PRO A 216 1.68 56.21 41.72
N GLN A 217 1.80 55.81 43.01
CA GLN A 217 2.84 56.14 44.03
C GLN A 217 2.34 55.67 45.42
N ILE A 218 3.05 54.84 46.21
CA ILE A 218 4.27 55.05 47.02
C ILE A 218 4.08 56.04 48.19
N VAL A 219 4.13 55.53 49.44
CA VAL A 219 4.86 56.07 50.62
C VAL A 219 4.81 55.01 51.75
N ILE A 220 5.79 55.01 52.66
CA ILE A 220 5.99 54.03 53.77
C ILE A 220 6.00 54.79 55.10
N PRO A 221 5.40 54.26 56.19
CA PRO A 221 6.21 54.12 57.41
C PRO A 221 5.94 52.86 58.28
N ARG A 222 6.96 52.51 59.05
CA ARG A 222 7.03 51.61 60.23
C ARG A 222 8.10 52.24 61.17
N PRO A 223 8.26 51.82 62.43
CA PRO A 223 7.31 51.20 63.37
C PRO A 223 7.27 51.93 64.74
N SER A 224 6.39 51.48 65.65
CA SER A 224 6.53 51.68 67.10
C SER A 224 6.33 50.34 67.83
N SER A 225 6.86 50.19 69.04
CA SER A 225 6.83 48.93 69.81
C SER A 225 6.60 49.17 71.31
N HIS A 226 6.62 48.09 72.12
CA HIS A 226 6.33 48.04 73.57
C HIS A 226 4.81 48.11 73.90
N LEU A 227 4.24 47.41 74.91
CA LEU A 227 4.76 46.48 75.93
C LEU A 227 3.93 45.17 75.99
N ALA A 228 4.40 44.18 76.78
CA ALA A 228 3.62 43.05 77.32
C ALA A 228 3.48 43.22 78.86
N PRO A 229 2.60 42.50 79.61
CA PRO A 229 2.78 41.06 79.84
C PRO A 229 1.50 40.18 80.08
N THR A 230 1.66 38.85 79.90
CA THR A 230 1.08 37.66 80.62
C THR A 230 -0.28 37.70 81.38
N PRO A 231 -0.98 36.54 81.56
CA PRO A 231 -0.93 35.25 80.84
C PRO A 231 -2.33 34.58 80.60
N SER A 232 -2.31 33.29 80.22
CA SER A 232 -3.38 32.26 80.31
C SER A 232 -4.32 32.00 79.12
N SER A 233 -4.11 30.83 78.51
CA SER A 233 -5.05 29.91 77.84
C SER A 233 -6.35 30.45 77.23
N THR A 234 -6.43 30.47 75.90
CA THR A 234 -7.65 30.07 75.17
C THR A 234 -7.34 29.54 73.78
N ASN A 235 -8.24 28.73 73.21
CA ASN A 235 -8.11 28.16 71.87
C ASN A 235 -8.15 29.26 70.80
N GLY A 236 -7.17 29.30 69.90
CA GLY A 236 -7.07 30.32 68.85
C GLY A 236 -6.47 29.77 67.55
N THR A 237 -7.29 29.71 66.51
CA THR A 237 -6.92 29.32 65.15
C THR A 237 -5.71 30.10 64.62
N SER A 238 -4.57 29.43 64.38
CA SER A 238 -3.47 30.05 63.64
C SER A 238 -3.84 30.15 62.15
N SER A 239 -4.17 31.36 61.70
CA SER A 239 -4.37 31.67 60.29
C SER A 239 -3.06 31.57 59.51
N LYS A 240 -2.73 30.36 59.06
CA LYS A 240 -1.66 30.16 58.07
C LYS A 240 -2.21 30.43 56.68
N VAL A 241 -1.39 31.12 55.88
CA VAL A 241 -1.58 31.41 54.45
C VAL A 241 -2.15 30.17 53.74
N PRO A 242 -3.15 30.32 52.84
CA PRO A 242 -3.70 29.17 52.12
C PRO A 242 -2.57 28.41 51.45
N PRO A 243 -2.45 27.08 51.66
CA PRO A 243 -1.38 26.32 51.05
C PRO A 243 -1.54 26.42 49.52
N ALA A 244 -0.45 26.72 48.83
CA ALA A 244 -0.38 26.49 47.39
C ALA A 244 -0.75 25.02 47.15
N ASP A 245 -1.61 24.75 46.16
CA ASP A 245 -2.12 23.40 45.97
C ASP A 245 -1.00 22.48 45.48
N TYR A 246 -0.41 21.74 46.43
CA TYR A 246 0.66 20.79 46.19
C TYR A 246 0.27 19.72 45.16
N THR A 247 -1.03 19.44 45.00
CA THR A 247 -1.57 18.55 43.96
C THR A 247 -1.33 19.15 42.58
N VAL A 248 -1.71 20.42 42.38
CA VAL A 248 -1.52 21.16 41.13
C VAL A 248 -0.03 21.38 40.86
N LEU A 249 0.78 21.69 41.88
CA LEU A 249 2.22 21.87 41.73
C LEU A 249 2.92 20.57 41.29
N LEU A 250 2.60 19.42 41.91
CA LEU A 250 3.15 18.12 41.51
C LEU A 250 2.75 17.74 40.08
N LEU A 251 1.50 18.01 39.68
CA LEU A 251 1.04 17.74 38.32
C LEU A 251 1.72 18.66 37.30
N ALA A 252 1.83 19.97 37.57
CA ALA A 252 2.53 20.91 36.70
C ALA A 252 4.02 20.56 36.52
N MET A 253 4.71 20.18 37.60
CA MET A 253 6.08 19.67 37.51
C MET A 253 6.16 18.39 36.67
N SER A 254 5.21 17.46 36.83
CA SER A 254 5.17 16.24 36.00
C SER A 254 5.04 16.56 34.50
N GLU A 255 4.30 17.62 34.13
CA GLU A 255 4.09 17.99 32.73
C GLU A 255 5.32 18.66 32.11
N GLU A 256 6.02 19.54 32.84
CA GLU A 256 7.30 20.08 32.36
C GLU A 256 8.40 19.02 32.30
N TYR A 257 8.44 18.05 33.22
CA TYR A 257 9.37 16.91 33.14
C TYR A 257 9.10 16.00 31.92
N LEU A 258 7.83 15.69 31.62
CA LEU A 258 7.45 14.94 30.41
C LEU A 258 7.83 15.69 29.13
N LYS A 259 7.55 17.00 29.09
CA LYS A 259 7.87 17.88 27.96
C LYS A 259 9.39 17.99 27.74
N ALA A 260 10.18 18.05 28.81
CA ALA A 260 11.64 17.97 28.75
C ALA A 260 12.14 16.60 28.26
N ALA A 261 11.54 15.49 28.71
CA ALA A 261 11.87 14.15 28.24
C ALA A 261 11.54 13.97 26.74
N HIS A 262 10.29 14.22 26.32
CA HIS A 262 9.87 14.11 24.92
C HIS A 262 10.61 15.08 23.99
N GLY A 263 11.05 16.23 24.51
CA GLY A 263 11.93 17.16 23.78
C GLY A 263 13.32 16.60 23.47
N MET A 264 13.83 15.63 24.24
CA MET A 264 15.10 14.94 23.97
C MET A 264 14.96 13.51 23.43
N GLY A 265 13.79 12.88 23.55
CA GLY A 265 13.50 11.52 23.07
C GLY A 265 13.99 11.23 21.63
N PRO A 266 13.67 12.07 20.62
CA PRO A 266 14.11 11.88 19.23
C PRO A 266 15.63 11.99 19.01
N LEU A 267 16.38 12.54 19.97
CA LEU A 267 17.84 12.62 19.97
C LEU A 267 18.46 11.48 20.77
N ALA A 268 17.92 11.15 21.95
CA ALA A 268 18.36 10.01 22.76
C ALA A 268 18.22 8.69 21.99
N ALA A 269 17.05 8.46 21.36
CA ALA A 269 16.76 7.31 20.50
C ALA A 269 17.58 7.26 19.20
N LEU A 270 18.28 8.35 18.81
CA LEU A 270 19.28 8.32 17.74
C LEU A 270 20.69 8.07 18.29
N ALA A 271 21.06 8.78 19.35
CA ALA A 271 22.43 8.85 19.82
C ALA A 271 22.92 7.53 20.43
N HIS A 272 22.01 6.72 21.00
CA HIS A 272 22.32 5.48 21.71
C HIS A 272 23.40 5.67 22.80
N ARG A 273 23.56 6.90 23.28
CA ARG A 273 24.50 7.26 24.36
C ARG A 273 23.81 6.99 25.68
N GLN A 274 24.46 6.15 26.49
CA GLN A 274 23.96 5.75 27.81
C GLN A 274 23.54 6.97 28.67
N ALA A 275 24.37 8.02 28.73
CA ALA A 275 24.07 9.24 29.48
C ALA A 275 22.85 10.05 28.97
N ASP A 276 22.55 10.01 27.66
CA ASP A 276 21.36 10.69 27.10
C ASP A 276 20.08 9.87 27.38
N LEU A 277 20.19 8.53 27.39
CA LEU A 277 19.11 7.61 27.78
C LEU A 277 18.82 7.69 29.30
N GLU A 278 19.86 7.64 30.13
CA GLU A 278 19.74 7.80 31.59
C GLU A 278 19.09 9.13 31.96
N ARG A 279 19.46 10.23 31.27
CA ARG A 279 18.85 11.54 31.48
C ARG A 279 17.37 11.56 31.08
N TYR A 280 17.00 10.92 29.96
CA TYR A 280 15.61 10.78 29.54
C TYR A 280 14.79 10.00 30.58
N TYR A 281 15.26 8.80 30.97
CA TYR A 281 14.55 7.96 31.93
C TYR A 281 14.51 8.56 33.34
N HIS A 282 15.51 9.34 33.75
CA HIS A 282 15.46 10.10 35.00
C HIS A 282 14.36 11.16 35.01
N LEU A 283 14.20 11.91 33.91
CA LEU A 283 13.10 12.87 33.76
C LEU A 283 11.73 12.17 33.73
N MET A 284 11.62 11.07 32.99
CA MET A 284 10.41 10.26 32.89
C MET A 284 9.99 9.66 34.24
N ALA A 285 10.94 9.04 34.97
CA ALA A 285 10.71 8.51 36.31
C ALA A 285 10.33 9.59 37.32
N THR A 286 10.94 10.79 37.23
CA THR A 286 10.57 11.92 38.10
C THR A 286 9.13 12.39 37.82
N ALA A 287 8.73 12.50 36.54
CA ALA A 287 7.36 12.85 36.18
C ALA A 287 6.35 11.80 36.68
N MET A 288 6.65 10.52 36.48
CA MET A 288 5.84 9.39 36.94
C MET A 288 5.71 9.37 38.48
N GLY A 289 6.81 9.57 39.21
CA GLY A 289 6.81 9.64 40.68
C GLY A 289 6.02 10.83 41.24
N CYS A 290 5.91 11.94 40.51
CA CYS A 290 5.01 13.04 40.84
C CYS A 290 3.53 12.63 40.71
N MET A 291 3.14 11.97 39.60
CA MET A 291 1.76 11.48 39.39
C MET A 291 1.39 10.40 40.41
N GLU A 292 2.30 9.46 40.66
CA GLU A 292 2.12 8.38 41.63
C GLU A 292 1.99 8.93 43.06
N SER A 293 2.83 9.91 43.44
CA SER A 293 2.69 10.60 44.73
C SER A 293 1.34 11.30 44.88
N VAL A 294 0.79 11.89 43.81
CA VAL A 294 -0.56 12.45 43.83
C VAL A 294 -1.61 11.35 44.04
N LEU A 295 -1.56 10.27 43.26
CA LEU A 295 -2.49 9.14 43.35
C LEU A 295 -2.45 8.39 44.69
N LYS A 296 -1.30 8.36 45.37
CA LYS A 296 -1.12 7.66 46.66
C LYS A 296 -1.40 8.54 47.88
N LYS A 297 -1.15 9.85 47.84
CA LYS A 297 -1.16 10.74 49.02
C LYS A 297 -2.34 11.71 49.09
N PHE A 298 -3.04 11.96 47.98
CA PHE A 298 -4.09 12.98 47.89
C PHE A 298 -5.45 12.39 47.48
N LYS A 299 -6.54 12.96 48.02
CA LYS A 299 -7.90 12.57 47.63
C LYS A 299 -8.38 13.43 46.47
N LEU A 300 -8.30 12.90 45.26
CA LEU A 300 -8.81 13.54 44.05
C LEU A 300 -10.34 13.37 43.92
N GLN A 301 -10.96 14.16 43.04
CA GLN A 301 -12.31 13.85 42.57
C GLN A 301 -12.25 12.59 41.67
N PRO A 302 -13.22 11.65 41.74
CA PRO A 302 -13.15 10.36 41.02
C PRO A 302 -12.86 10.47 39.52
N ARG A 303 -13.31 11.55 38.86
CA ARG A 303 -13.06 11.77 37.43
C ARG A 303 -11.62 12.20 37.14
N SER A 304 -11.09 13.14 37.92
CA SER A 304 -9.69 13.57 37.86
C SER A 304 -8.74 12.44 38.25
N GLU A 305 -9.14 11.62 39.23
CA GLU A 305 -8.41 10.43 39.67
C GLU A 305 -8.32 9.38 38.56
N ALA A 306 -9.44 9.09 37.87
CA ALA A 306 -9.47 8.20 36.72
C ALA A 306 -8.68 8.75 35.52
N ALA A 307 -8.78 10.04 35.21
CA ALA A 307 -8.00 10.68 34.14
C ALA A 307 -6.48 10.64 34.43
N LEU A 308 -6.08 10.87 35.68
CA LEU A 308 -4.68 10.75 36.10
C LEU A 308 -4.19 9.30 36.02
N ARG A 309 -5.00 8.30 36.43
CA ARG A 309 -4.66 6.89 36.24
C ARG A 309 -4.51 6.50 34.77
N LEU A 310 -5.38 7.02 33.87
CA LEU A 310 -5.25 6.78 32.43
C LEU A 310 -3.93 7.36 31.88
N LYS A 311 -3.58 8.59 32.26
CA LYS A 311 -2.33 9.25 31.85
C LYS A 311 -1.10 8.49 32.38
N TYR A 312 -1.12 8.13 33.66
CA TYR A 312 -0.04 7.38 34.32
C TYR A 312 0.13 5.97 33.72
N ALA A 313 -0.98 5.23 33.51
CA ALA A 313 -0.95 3.93 32.87
C ALA A 313 -0.46 4.00 31.41
N GLY A 314 -0.80 5.06 30.68
CA GLY A 314 -0.30 5.27 29.31
C GLY A 314 1.22 5.38 29.28
N LEU A 315 1.79 6.19 30.18
CA LEU A 315 3.25 6.34 30.33
C LEU A 315 3.92 5.02 30.74
N MET A 316 3.37 4.30 31.72
CA MET A 316 3.92 2.99 32.12
C MET A 316 3.87 1.96 30.99
N VAL A 317 2.76 1.87 30.25
CA VAL A 317 2.60 0.94 29.12
C VAL A 317 3.54 1.27 27.95
N GLU A 318 3.93 2.52 27.78
CA GLU A 318 4.85 2.92 26.70
C GLU A 318 6.32 2.83 27.14
N GLU A 319 6.68 3.30 28.34
CA GLU A 319 8.08 3.47 28.80
C GLU A 319 8.61 2.40 29.78
N THR A 320 7.78 1.45 30.25
CA THR A 320 8.18 0.44 31.26
C THR A 320 7.66 -0.96 30.98
N ASP A 321 8.33 -1.97 31.55
CA ASP A 321 7.92 -3.38 31.51
C ASP A 321 7.25 -3.84 32.83
N ASN A 322 6.77 -2.91 33.67
CA ASN A 322 6.17 -3.16 34.99
C ASN A 322 4.74 -3.73 34.87
N ASN A 323 4.60 -4.93 34.30
CA ASN A 323 3.33 -5.55 33.93
C ASN A 323 2.33 -5.65 35.09
N ASP A 324 2.76 -6.07 36.29
CA ASP A 324 1.87 -6.24 37.45
C ASP A 324 1.29 -4.90 37.93
N GLU A 325 2.09 -3.83 37.92
CA GLU A 325 1.65 -2.48 38.30
C GLU A 325 0.72 -1.88 37.24
N ILE A 326 0.97 -2.16 35.95
CA ILE A 326 0.09 -1.78 34.84
C ILE A 326 -1.28 -2.46 34.99
N GLU A 327 -1.32 -3.77 35.27
CA GLU A 327 -2.58 -4.51 35.41
C GLU A 327 -3.40 -4.03 36.62
N ASP A 328 -2.75 -3.84 37.77
CA ASP A 328 -3.38 -3.30 38.98
C ASP A 328 -3.95 -1.89 38.76
N LEU A 329 -3.16 -1.01 38.15
CA LEU A 329 -3.52 0.38 37.87
C LEU A 329 -4.70 0.48 36.90
N LEU A 330 -4.68 -0.31 35.82
CA LEU A 330 -5.77 -0.39 34.84
C LEU A 330 -7.03 -1.01 35.47
N THR A 331 -6.89 -2.07 36.26
CA THR A 331 -8.03 -2.74 36.92
C THR A 331 -8.71 -1.82 37.93
N LYS A 332 -7.93 -1.13 38.78
CA LYS A 332 -8.44 -0.11 39.72
C LYS A 332 -9.07 1.08 38.99
N GLY A 333 -8.47 1.51 37.88
CA GLY A 333 -9.02 2.56 37.01
C GLY A 333 -10.38 2.17 36.42
N VAL A 334 -10.47 1.01 35.77
CA VAL A 334 -11.70 0.50 35.16
C VAL A 334 -12.80 0.31 36.21
N ALA A 335 -12.49 -0.24 37.38
CA ALA A 335 -13.44 -0.38 38.48
C ALA A 335 -13.96 0.98 38.99
N LEU A 336 -13.09 1.99 39.10
CA LEU A 336 -13.49 3.36 39.48
C LEU A 336 -14.42 3.98 38.42
N CYS A 337 -14.07 3.84 37.14
CA CYS A 337 -14.86 4.34 36.01
C CYS A 337 -16.24 3.67 35.92
N GLN A 338 -16.31 2.34 36.13
CA GLN A 338 -17.57 1.60 36.18
C GLN A 338 -18.48 2.10 37.31
N ARG A 339 -17.95 2.22 38.54
CA ARG A 339 -18.71 2.66 39.73
C ARG A 339 -19.25 4.09 39.65
N ASN A 340 -18.68 4.93 38.79
CA ASN A 340 -19.11 6.33 38.58
C ASN A 340 -19.72 6.56 37.18
N HIS A 341 -19.97 5.49 36.41
CA HIS A 341 -20.49 5.55 35.03
C HIS A 341 -19.69 6.44 34.05
N PHE A 342 -18.38 6.56 34.26
CA PHE A 342 -17.46 7.26 33.33
C PHE A 342 -17.09 6.34 32.15
N TYR A 343 -18.05 6.10 31.26
CA TYR A 343 -17.88 5.19 30.11
C TYR A 343 -16.70 5.59 29.21
N ASP A 344 -16.45 6.89 29.02
CA ASP A 344 -15.35 7.38 28.19
C ASP A 344 -13.97 7.01 28.77
N LEU A 345 -13.78 7.21 30.07
CA LEU A 345 -12.56 6.79 30.78
C LEU A 345 -12.47 5.26 30.91
N LYS A 346 -13.59 4.55 31.13
CA LYS A 346 -13.64 3.07 31.13
C LYS A 346 -13.12 2.50 29.81
N TYR A 347 -13.67 2.96 28.68
CA TYR A 347 -13.29 2.48 27.37
C TYR A 347 -11.88 2.90 26.97
N SER A 348 -11.43 4.10 27.36
CA SER A 348 -10.03 4.52 27.17
C SER A 348 -9.04 3.58 27.86
N MET A 349 -9.35 3.16 29.10
CA MET A 349 -8.53 2.19 29.85
C MET A 349 -8.59 0.79 29.24
N GLN A 350 -9.76 0.32 28.78
CA GLN A 350 -9.88 -0.98 28.09
C GLN A 350 -9.16 -0.98 26.73
N HIS A 351 -9.15 0.14 26.00
CA HIS A 351 -8.39 0.34 24.76
C HIS A 351 -6.88 0.27 25.01
N LEU A 352 -6.40 0.91 26.09
CA LEU A 352 -5.01 0.83 26.53
C LEU A 352 -4.64 -0.58 27.02
N GLN A 353 -5.52 -1.25 27.78
CA GLN A 353 -5.34 -2.63 28.24
C GLN A 353 -5.18 -3.61 27.06
N ALA A 354 -5.96 -3.44 25.99
CA ALA A 354 -5.81 -4.26 24.78
C ALA A 354 -4.48 -4.01 24.05
N ARG A 355 -4.00 -2.74 23.97
CA ARG A 355 -2.66 -2.40 23.44
C ARG A 355 -1.54 -3.05 24.27
N TRP A 356 -1.66 -3.02 25.60
CA TRP A 356 -0.69 -3.62 26.52
C TRP A 356 -0.69 -5.15 26.43
N LEU A 357 -1.85 -5.81 26.56
CA LEU A 357 -1.98 -7.27 26.43
C LEU A 357 -1.46 -7.79 25.09
N PHE A 358 -1.58 -6.99 24.01
CA PHE A 358 -1.04 -7.34 22.70
C PHE A 358 0.49 -7.43 22.69
N LYS A 359 1.22 -6.57 23.43
CA LYS A 359 2.70 -6.64 23.54
C LYS A 359 3.18 -8.01 24.02
N GLY A 360 2.50 -8.59 25.03
CA GLY A 360 2.84 -9.90 25.58
C GLY A 360 2.23 -11.08 24.82
N ASN A 361 1.00 -10.93 24.31
CA ASN A 361 0.28 -11.98 23.59
C ASN A 361 -0.74 -11.39 22.60
N HIS A 362 -0.40 -11.44 21.32
CA HIS A 362 -1.24 -10.92 20.23
C HIS A 362 -2.70 -11.42 20.27
N ARG A 363 -2.91 -12.71 20.60
CA ARG A 363 -4.25 -13.31 20.68
C ARG A 363 -5.02 -12.85 21.92
N ALA A 364 -4.34 -12.59 23.04
CA ALA A 364 -4.96 -12.04 24.23
C ALA A 364 -5.44 -10.60 23.98
N GLY A 365 -4.59 -9.74 23.41
CA GLY A 365 -4.96 -8.37 23.05
C GLY A 365 -6.13 -8.29 22.06
N LEU A 366 -6.14 -9.15 21.03
CA LEU A 366 -7.25 -9.22 20.08
C LEU A 366 -8.57 -9.73 20.70
N LYS A 367 -8.50 -10.67 21.66
CA LYS A 367 -9.68 -11.18 22.38
C LYS A 367 -10.21 -10.20 23.42
N ALA A 368 -9.33 -9.43 24.06
CA ALA A 368 -9.70 -8.42 25.06
C ALA A 368 -10.64 -7.33 24.51
N LEU A 369 -10.69 -7.15 23.17
CA LEU A 369 -11.57 -6.20 22.50
C LEU A 369 -13.00 -6.72 22.25
N ASP A 370 -13.26 -8.02 22.34
CA ASP A 370 -14.60 -8.56 22.02
C ASP A 370 -15.68 -8.12 23.02
N THR A 371 -15.37 -8.10 24.32
CA THR A 371 -16.31 -7.61 25.34
C THR A 371 -16.55 -6.10 25.25
N PRO A 372 -15.53 -5.21 25.17
CA PRO A 372 -15.74 -3.78 24.99
C PRO A 372 -16.50 -3.41 23.70
N ILE A 373 -16.30 -4.13 22.58
CA ILE A 373 -17.09 -3.94 21.36
C ILE A 373 -18.57 -4.26 21.63
N SER A 374 -18.86 -5.42 22.23
CA SER A 374 -20.24 -5.82 22.53
C SER A 374 -20.94 -4.91 23.54
N GLU A 375 -20.23 -4.44 24.58
CA GLU A 375 -20.73 -3.43 25.53
C GLU A 375 -21.01 -2.08 24.84
N ALA A 376 -20.10 -1.62 23.96
CA ALA A 376 -20.29 -0.37 23.25
C ALA A 376 -21.44 -0.43 22.23
N GLU A 377 -21.66 -1.59 21.58
CA GLU A 377 -22.77 -1.81 20.66
C GLU A 377 -24.12 -1.90 21.38
N THR A 378 -24.21 -2.67 22.48
CA THR A 378 -25.45 -2.80 23.27
C THR A 378 -25.87 -1.50 23.95
N LEU A 379 -24.92 -0.64 24.33
CA LEU A 379 -25.18 0.69 24.88
C LEU A 379 -25.27 1.80 23.81
N GLY A 380 -25.15 1.47 22.52
CA GLY A 380 -25.26 2.43 21.41
C GLY A 380 -24.12 3.45 21.29
N HIS A 381 -23.00 3.25 22.00
CA HIS A 381 -21.82 4.12 22.07
C HIS A 381 -20.99 4.10 20.77
N THR A 382 -21.60 4.50 19.66
CA THR A 382 -21.13 4.32 18.27
C THR A 382 -19.67 4.76 18.06
N ALA A 383 -19.25 5.91 18.60
CA ALA A 383 -17.88 6.39 18.47
C ALA A 383 -16.85 5.39 19.02
N TRP A 384 -17.14 4.76 20.17
CA TRP A 384 -16.32 3.72 20.78
C TRP A 384 -16.37 2.40 20.01
N VAL A 385 -17.51 2.06 19.40
CA VAL A 385 -17.61 0.90 18.48
C VAL A 385 -16.63 1.06 17.31
N TYR A 386 -16.56 2.24 16.69
CA TYR A 386 -15.56 2.52 15.65
C TYR A 386 -14.14 2.42 16.21
N ALA A 387 -13.82 3.08 17.32
CA ALA A 387 -12.47 3.08 17.90
C ALA A 387 -11.96 1.67 18.25
N PHE A 388 -12.77 0.85 18.93
CA PHE A 388 -12.38 -0.53 19.25
C PHE A 388 -12.26 -1.43 18.01
N ARG A 389 -13.16 -1.29 17.03
CA ARG A 389 -13.07 -2.08 15.78
C ARG A 389 -11.85 -1.66 14.95
N PHE A 390 -11.51 -0.38 14.87
CA PHE A 390 -10.27 0.09 14.23
C PHE A 390 -9.02 -0.38 14.99
N LEU A 391 -8.98 -0.32 16.33
CA LEU A 391 -7.87 -0.89 17.10
C LEU A 391 -7.71 -2.39 16.80
N LYS A 392 -8.81 -3.15 16.76
CA LYS A 392 -8.77 -4.58 16.42
C LYS A 392 -8.21 -4.85 15.02
N VAL A 393 -8.48 -3.97 14.04
CA VAL A 393 -7.85 -4.00 12.71
C VAL A 393 -6.35 -3.77 12.80
N PHE A 394 -5.89 -2.70 13.47
CA PHE A 394 -4.46 -2.37 13.52
C PHE A 394 -3.64 -3.44 14.27
N LEU A 395 -4.14 -3.95 15.40
CA LEU A 395 -3.50 -5.05 16.12
C LEU A 395 -3.45 -6.32 15.25
N ALA A 396 -4.51 -6.63 14.50
CA ALA A 396 -4.52 -7.77 13.59
C ALA A 396 -3.51 -7.62 12.43
N LEU A 397 -3.22 -6.40 11.99
CA LEU A 397 -2.21 -6.11 10.95
C LEU A 397 -0.78 -5.97 11.51
N GLN A 398 -0.61 -5.86 12.82
CA GLN A 398 0.69 -5.93 13.51
C GLN A 398 1.07 -7.38 13.85
N ALA A 399 0.10 -8.28 14.01
CA ALA A 399 0.35 -9.68 14.29
C ALA A 399 1.06 -10.40 13.11
N PRO A 400 2.04 -11.28 13.39
CA PRO A 400 2.74 -12.04 12.36
C PRO A 400 1.91 -13.26 11.91
N GLY A 401 1.06 -13.08 10.90
CA GLY A 401 0.27 -14.17 10.33
C GLY A 401 -0.67 -13.79 9.19
N HIS A 402 -1.10 -14.79 8.43
CA HIS A 402 -2.22 -14.66 7.49
C HIS A 402 -3.62 -14.70 8.13
N PRO A 403 -3.94 -15.51 9.18
CA PRO A 403 -5.33 -15.63 9.64
C PRO A 403 -5.88 -14.34 10.27
N GLU A 404 -5.03 -13.51 10.86
CA GLU A 404 -5.40 -12.20 11.40
C GLU A 404 -5.88 -11.23 10.29
N THR A 405 -5.47 -11.43 9.03
CA THR A 405 -5.94 -10.59 7.91
C THR A 405 -7.43 -10.79 7.62
N ALA A 406 -7.95 -12.02 7.78
CA ALA A 406 -9.39 -12.28 7.66
C ALA A 406 -10.18 -11.58 8.77
N ILE A 407 -9.62 -11.48 9.99
CA ILE A 407 -10.22 -10.72 11.10
C ILE A 407 -10.24 -9.23 10.75
N ALA A 408 -9.15 -8.67 10.20
CA ALA A 408 -9.09 -7.27 9.78
C ALA A 408 -10.17 -6.93 8.75
N LEU A 409 -10.33 -7.73 7.69
CA LEU A 409 -11.38 -7.53 6.68
C LEU A 409 -12.79 -7.68 7.26
N GLN A 410 -13.02 -8.63 8.18
CA GLN A 410 -14.30 -8.78 8.87
C GLN A 410 -14.66 -7.53 9.70
N GLN A 411 -13.70 -6.97 10.44
CA GLN A 411 -13.93 -5.75 11.24
C GLN A 411 -14.17 -4.53 10.36
N LEU A 412 -13.42 -4.38 9.26
CA LEU A 412 -13.64 -3.30 8.29
C LEU A 412 -15.03 -3.39 7.63
N ASN A 413 -15.47 -4.59 7.24
CA ASN A 413 -16.84 -4.78 6.72
C ASN A 413 -17.91 -4.39 7.76
N ALA A 414 -17.71 -4.67 9.04
CA ALA A 414 -18.62 -4.26 10.11
C ALA A 414 -18.64 -2.73 10.33
N ILE A 415 -17.48 -2.07 10.26
CA ILE A 415 -17.36 -0.60 10.31
C ILE A 415 -18.09 0.02 9.12
N SER A 416 -17.79 -0.43 7.90
CA SER A 416 -18.40 0.02 6.64
C SER A 416 -19.93 -0.01 6.70
N LEU A 417 -20.51 -1.15 7.10
CA LEU A 417 -21.96 -1.32 7.27
C LEU A 417 -22.55 -0.46 8.39
N LEU A 418 -21.79 -0.09 9.43
CA LEU A 418 -22.24 0.85 10.46
C LEU A 418 -22.20 2.30 9.96
N SER A 419 -21.10 2.71 9.29
CA SER A 419 -20.94 4.05 8.73
C SER A 419 -21.95 4.37 7.63
N ILE A 420 -22.30 3.42 6.75
CA ILE A 420 -23.37 3.62 5.76
C ILE A 420 -24.72 3.86 6.47
N ARG A 421 -25.10 2.99 7.42
CA ARG A 421 -26.38 3.11 8.14
C ARG A 421 -26.51 4.40 8.95
N ARG A 422 -25.38 5.03 9.32
CA ARG A 422 -25.34 6.29 10.06
C ARG A 422 -24.96 7.50 9.20
N ALA A 423 -24.62 7.33 7.93
CA ALA A 423 -24.00 8.35 7.09
C ALA A 423 -22.81 9.06 7.78
N ASP A 424 -21.94 8.29 8.44
CA ASP A 424 -20.65 8.79 8.96
C ASP A 424 -19.61 8.66 7.82
N ASN A 425 -19.65 9.56 6.84
CA ASN A 425 -19.01 9.36 5.53
C ASN A 425 -17.48 9.39 5.60
N ALA A 426 -16.89 10.25 6.44
CA ALA A 426 -15.44 10.28 6.65
C ALA A 426 -14.91 8.95 7.27
N VAL A 427 -15.70 8.31 8.13
CA VAL A 427 -15.40 6.97 8.68
C VAL A 427 -15.47 5.91 7.58
N PHE A 428 -16.45 5.98 6.67
CA PHE A 428 -16.55 5.07 5.53
C PHE A 428 -15.37 5.21 4.56
N VAL A 429 -14.97 6.44 4.21
CA VAL A 429 -13.81 6.72 3.34
C VAL A 429 -12.52 6.16 3.95
N THR A 430 -12.32 6.39 5.25
CA THR A 430 -11.16 5.85 6.00
C THR A 430 -11.18 4.32 6.04
N CYS A 431 -12.34 3.72 6.30
CA CYS A 431 -12.52 2.27 6.29
C CYS A 431 -12.19 1.67 4.91
N SER A 432 -12.65 2.30 3.84
CA SER A 432 -12.42 1.85 2.46
C SER A 432 -10.95 1.99 2.05
N ALA A 433 -10.25 3.05 2.47
CA ALA A 433 -8.81 3.19 2.28
C ALA A 433 -8.02 2.10 3.02
N LEU A 434 -8.42 1.78 4.26
CA LEU A 434 -7.82 0.68 5.03
C LEU A 434 -8.11 -0.69 4.39
N GLN A 435 -9.30 -0.92 3.84
CA GLN A 435 -9.59 -2.14 3.06
C GLN A 435 -8.63 -2.27 1.88
N ALA A 436 -8.46 -1.23 1.06
CA ALA A 436 -7.54 -1.27 -0.07
C ALA A 436 -6.08 -1.57 0.35
N MET A 437 -5.62 -0.99 1.46
CA MET A 437 -4.30 -1.29 2.05
C MET A 437 -4.18 -2.76 2.51
N VAL A 438 -5.25 -3.35 3.07
CA VAL A 438 -5.25 -4.76 3.48
C VAL A 438 -5.25 -5.70 2.28
N HIS A 439 -6.07 -5.44 1.26
CA HIS A 439 -6.07 -6.25 0.04
C HIS A 439 -4.71 -6.19 -0.69
N LEU A 440 -4.06 -5.02 -0.77
CA LEU A 440 -2.69 -4.89 -1.32
C LEU A 440 -1.60 -5.62 -0.52
N ARG A 441 -1.85 -5.97 0.76
CA ARG A 441 -0.90 -6.74 1.59
C ARG A 441 -1.06 -8.26 1.43
N VAL A 442 -2.10 -8.74 0.75
CA VAL A 442 -2.37 -10.18 0.55
C VAL A 442 -2.07 -10.58 -0.90
N PRO A 443 -1.10 -11.47 -1.17
CA PRO A 443 -0.92 -12.02 -2.51
C PRO A 443 -2.13 -12.88 -2.90
N GLY A 444 -2.86 -12.45 -3.93
CA GLY A 444 -4.03 -13.15 -4.46
C GLY A 444 -4.46 -12.62 -5.83
N PRO A 445 -5.13 -13.42 -6.68
CA PRO A 445 -5.40 -13.09 -8.08
C PRO A 445 -6.35 -11.90 -8.28
N ASP A 446 -7.26 -11.67 -7.32
CA ASP A 446 -8.26 -10.60 -7.34
C ASP A 446 -7.94 -9.45 -6.36
N SER A 447 -6.91 -9.59 -5.53
CA SER A 447 -6.49 -8.62 -4.49
C SER A 447 -6.50 -7.16 -4.96
N ILE A 448 -5.92 -6.89 -6.12
CA ILE A 448 -5.81 -5.53 -6.68
C ILE A 448 -7.16 -5.03 -7.23
N LYS A 449 -8.05 -5.93 -7.66
CA LYS A 449 -9.42 -5.57 -8.06
C LYS A 449 -10.24 -5.20 -6.82
N GLU A 450 -10.11 -5.97 -5.74
CA GLU A 450 -10.73 -5.67 -4.44
C GLU A 450 -10.21 -4.33 -3.88
N ALA A 451 -8.90 -4.08 -3.97
CA ALA A 451 -8.30 -2.80 -3.60
C ALA A 451 -8.81 -1.63 -4.46
N GLN A 452 -8.87 -1.79 -5.78
CA GLN A 452 -9.43 -0.79 -6.70
C GLN A 452 -10.94 -0.56 -6.46
N GLN A 453 -11.70 -1.60 -6.09
CA GLN A 453 -13.11 -1.49 -5.72
C GLN A 453 -13.28 -0.72 -4.40
N ALA A 454 -12.43 -0.96 -3.41
CA ALA A 454 -12.43 -0.20 -2.16
C ALA A 454 -12.00 1.27 -2.37
N ILE A 455 -11.03 1.54 -3.24
CA ILE A 455 -10.67 2.90 -3.68
C ILE A 455 -11.84 3.59 -4.40
N ALA A 456 -12.57 2.87 -5.28
CA ALA A 456 -13.76 3.41 -5.94
C ALA A 456 -14.89 3.71 -4.95
N ALA A 457 -15.08 2.87 -3.91
CA ALA A 457 -16.01 3.14 -2.83
C ALA A 457 -15.62 4.39 -2.03
N ALA A 458 -14.33 4.55 -1.67
CA ALA A 458 -13.82 5.76 -1.01
C ALA A 458 -14.09 7.02 -1.86
N ARG A 459 -13.81 6.96 -3.17
CA ARG A 459 -14.06 8.08 -4.10
C ARG A 459 -15.54 8.36 -4.36
N SER A 460 -16.46 7.40 -4.18
CA SER A 460 -17.89 7.64 -4.40
C SER A 460 -18.52 8.69 -3.46
N LEU A 461 -17.92 8.93 -2.29
CA LEU A 461 -18.36 9.97 -1.34
C LEU A 461 -17.52 11.26 -1.43
N GLN A 462 -16.56 11.35 -2.37
CA GLN A 462 -15.66 12.50 -2.50
C GLN A 462 -16.36 13.83 -2.86
N LEU A 463 -17.60 13.77 -3.35
CA LEU A 463 -18.47 14.93 -3.59
C LEU A 463 -19.31 15.34 -2.37
N GLN A 464 -19.33 14.53 -1.31
CA GLN A 464 -20.18 14.72 -0.11
C GLN A 464 -19.36 15.05 1.15
N VAL A 465 -18.08 14.70 1.18
CA VAL A 465 -17.18 14.95 2.32
C VAL A 465 -16.26 16.15 1.99
N SER A 466 -16.12 17.09 2.93
CA SER A 466 -15.24 18.26 2.74
C SER A 466 -13.78 17.86 2.56
N ALA A 467 -13.03 18.62 1.77
CA ALA A 467 -11.58 18.44 1.64
C ALA A 467 -10.85 18.48 3.01
N GLU A 468 -11.35 19.30 3.94
CA GLU A 468 -10.87 19.38 5.34
C GLU A 468 -11.13 18.09 6.15
N GLN A 469 -12.21 17.38 5.84
CA GLN A 469 -12.64 16.15 6.51
C GLN A 469 -11.97 14.89 5.92
N VAL A 470 -11.46 14.98 4.68
CA VAL A 470 -10.72 13.89 4.01
C VAL A 470 -9.20 14.04 4.22
N GLY A 471 -8.64 15.23 4.00
CA GLY A 471 -7.24 15.58 4.29
C GLY A 471 -6.21 14.47 3.99
N SER A 472 -5.47 14.06 5.01
CA SER A 472 -4.45 13.00 4.93
C SER A 472 -4.95 11.64 4.44
N VAL A 473 -6.25 11.32 4.64
CA VAL A 473 -6.86 10.08 4.11
C VAL A 473 -6.99 10.15 2.59
N GLY A 474 -7.20 11.33 2.01
CA GLY A 474 -7.19 11.55 0.56
C GLY A 474 -5.80 11.29 -0.03
N VAL A 475 -4.75 11.79 0.64
CA VAL A 475 -3.35 11.50 0.25
C VAL A 475 -3.06 9.99 0.29
N LEU A 476 -3.59 9.28 1.31
CA LEU A 476 -3.49 7.82 1.40
C LEU A 476 -4.21 7.12 0.24
N VAL A 477 -5.44 7.51 -0.11
CA VAL A 477 -6.20 6.94 -1.23
C VAL A 477 -5.45 7.09 -2.56
N GLU A 478 -4.87 8.25 -2.85
CA GLU A 478 -4.11 8.48 -4.09
C GLU A 478 -2.78 7.69 -4.11
N ILE A 479 -2.12 7.52 -2.96
CA ILE A 479 -0.93 6.65 -2.83
C ILE A 479 -1.30 5.18 -3.06
N LEU A 480 -2.42 4.70 -2.53
CA LEU A 480 -2.89 3.32 -2.72
C LEU A 480 -3.32 3.05 -4.17
N ASP A 481 -3.93 4.03 -4.85
CA ASP A 481 -4.31 3.91 -6.26
C ASP A 481 -3.09 3.93 -7.21
N LEU A 482 -2.07 4.75 -6.89
CA LEU A 482 -0.78 4.68 -7.58
C LEU A 482 -0.09 3.34 -7.34
N ALA A 483 -0.14 2.80 -6.12
CA ALA A 483 0.39 1.47 -5.81
C ALA A 483 -0.33 0.38 -6.62
N CYS A 484 -1.67 0.40 -6.72
CA CYS A 484 -2.44 -0.51 -7.56
C CYS A 484 -2.00 -0.48 -9.04
N SER A 485 -1.79 0.71 -9.61
CA SER A 485 -1.37 0.83 -11.02
C SER A 485 0.10 0.45 -11.26
N LEU A 486 1.01 0.72 -10.31
CA LEU A 486 2.39 0.23 -10.33
C LEU A 486 2.41 -1.30 -10.37
N GLU A 487 1.69 -1.91 -9.44
CA GLU A 487 1.47 -3.35 -9.30
C GLU A 487 0.87 -3.98 -10.58
N GLN A 488 -0.05 -3.30 -11.27
CA GLN A 488 -0.61 -3.77 -12.54
C GLN A 488 0.26 -3.44 -13.77
N ASN A 489 1.35 -2.68 -13.62
CA ASN A 489 2.11 -2.06 -14.71
C ASN A 489 1.20 -1.30 -15.71
N ALA A 490 0.20 -0.58 -15.19
CA ALA A 490 -0.79 0.16 -15.97
C ALA A 490 -0.20 1.49 -16.48
N THR A 491 0.66 1.40 -17.50
CA THR A 491 1.56 2.49 -17.93
C THR A 491 0.89 3.84 -18.14
N TRP A 492 -0.29 3.89 -18.75
CA TRP A 492 -1.01 5.15 -19.01
C TRP A 492 -1.64 5.79 -17.75
N GLU A 493 -2.03 4.97 -16.76
CA GLU A 493 -2.60 5.46 -15.50
C GLU A 493 -1.53 6.01 -14.57
N ILE A 494 -0.40 5.29 -14.49
CA ILE A 494 0.75 5.63 -13.62
C ILE A 494 1.18 7.09 -13.84
N ASP A 495 1.32 7.50 -15.11
CA ASP A 495 1.82 8.83 -15.51
C ASP A 495 0.86 9.97 -15.15
N GLN A 496 -0.42 9.68 -14.88
CA GLN A 496 -1.41 10.62 -14.34
C GLN A 496 -1.44 10.58 -12.81
N LYS A 497 -1.56 9.38 -12.22
CA LYS A 497 -1.66 9.21 -10.75
C LYS A 497 -0.42 9.74 -10.02
N VAL A 498 0.78 9.56 -10.58
CA VAL A 498 2.01 10.15 -10.01
C VAL A 498 1.99 11.68 -10.02
N ARG A 499 1.38 12.31 -11.04
CA ARG A 499 1.21 13.77 -11.09
C ARG A 499 0.19 14.23 -10.06
N THR A 500 -0.92 13.52 -9.88
CA THR A 500 -1.90 13.81 -8.82
C THR A 500 -1.22 13.81 -7.45
N VAL A 501 -0.42 12.78 -7.13
CA VAL A 501 0.35 12.71 -5.88
C VAL A 501 1.35 13.88 -5.76
N GLN A 502 2.12 14.20 -6.81
CA GLN A 502 3.06 15.33 -6.80
C GLN A 502 2.35 16.69 -6.59
N VAL A 503 1.24 16.94 -7.29
CA VAL A 503 0.45 18.17 -7.17
C VAL A 503 -0.17 18.32 -5.77
N ILE A 504 -0.69 17.23 -5.20
CA ILE A 504 -1.20 17.21 -3.82
C ILE A 504 -0.08 17.55 -2.81
N LEU A 505 1.14 17.06 -3.04
CA LEU A 505 2.29 17.36 -2.19
C LEU A 505 2.79 18.82 -2.35
N ASP A 506 2.75 19.39 -3.56
CA ASP A 506 3.13 20.79 -3.81
C ASP A 506 2.12 21.81 -3.29
N GLN A 507 0.83 21.58 -3.56
CA GLN A 507 -0.25 22.46 -3.12
C GLN A 507 -0.50 22.34 -1.61
N GLY A 508 0.04 21.30 -0.97
CA GLY A 508 -0.17 21.03 0.45
C GLY A 508 -1.60 20.54 0.71
N GLY A 509 -2.03 19.47 0.04
CA GLY A 509 -3.37 18.86 0.20
C GLY A 509 -3.63 18.19 1.55
N PHE A 510 -2.69 18.27 2.49
CA PHE A 510 -2.99 18.17 3.92
C PHE A 510 -3.68 19.50 4.28
N GLY A 511 -4.99 19.48 4.62
CA GLY A 511 -5.80 20.69 4.82
C GLY A 511 -5.38 21.58 6.01
N ASP A 512 -6.29 22.41 6.54
CA ASP A 512 -6.03 23.38 7.63
C ASP A 512 -5.69 22.76 9.02
N VAL A 513 -5.18 21.53 9.03
CA VAL A 513 -4.31 21.00 10.09
C VAL A 513 -2.94 21.65 9.88
N GLY A 514 -2.62 22.65 10.71
CA GLY A 514 -1.53 23.61 10.50
C GLY A 514 -0.11 23.03 10.43
N GLU A 515 0.89 23.93 10.43
CA GLU A 515 2.29 23.57 10.17
C GLU A 515 2.86 22.52 11.15
N ASP A 516 2.31 22.44 12.37
CA ASP A 516 2.65 21.51 13.45
C ASP A 516 2.04 20.09 13.31
N SER A 517 2.01 19.55 12.09
CA SER A 517 1.48 18.20 11.80
C SER A 517 2.40 17.08 12.33
N ASN A 518 2.31 16.80 13.64
CA ASN A 518 3.10 15.82 14.42
C ASN A 518 2.88 14.33 14.05
N GLY A 519 2.54 14.01 12.80
CA GLY A 519 2.25 12.64 12.36
C GLY A 519 0.92 12.13 12.92
N VAL A 520 -0.13 12.95 12.85
CA VAL A 520 -1.48 12.63 13.32
C VAL A 520 -2.50 13.20 12.32
N PHE A 521 -3.59 12.48 12.08
CA PHE A 521 -4.81 13.01 11.45
C PHE A 521 -6.05 12.61 12.24
N SER A 522 -7.18 13.29 12.00
CA SER A 522 -8.43 13.05 12.72
C SER A 522 -9.62 12.87 11.76
N VAL A 523 -10.46 11.86 12.02
CA VAL A 523 -11.58 11.46 11.15
C VAL A 523 -12.88 11.78 11.86
N LEU A 524 -13.69 12.65 11.25
CA LEU A 524 -14.96 13.12 11.80
C LEU A 524 -15.99 11.98 11.96
N VAL A 525 -16.61 11.88 13.14
CA VAL A 525 -17.85 11.12 13.35
C VAL A 525 -19.02 12.10 13.23
N GLU A 526 -19.71 12.09 12.09
CA GLU A 526 -20.65 13.16 11.72
C GLU A 526 -21.82 13.31 12.70
N ARG A 527 -22.36 12.19 13.19
CA ARG A 527 -23.52 12.17 14.12
C ARG A 527 -23.14 12.14 15.60
N SER A 528 -22.07 12.84 15.98
CA SER A 528 -21.55 12.98 17.37
C SER A 528 -22.01 14.24 18.12
N PHE A 529 -22.85 15.07 17.50
CA PHE A 529 -23.19 16.42 17.98
C PHE A 529 -23.77 16.45 19.41
N GLY A 530 -23.29 17.40 20.24
CA GLY A 530 -23.66 17.49 21.67
C GLY A 530 -23.00 16.41 22.55
N GLY A 531 -21.81 15.94 22.16
CA GLY A 531 -21.21 14.70 22.65
C GLY A 531 -20.96 14.62 24.15
N LYS A 532 -21.28 13.45 24.73
CA LYS A 532 -20.92 13.03 26.10
C LYS A 532 -19.44 12.61 26.24
N LEU A 533 -18.70 12.49 25.14
CA LEU A 533 -17.24 12.31 25.16
C LEU A 533 -16.59 13.60 25.65
N THR A 534 -15.67 13.49 26.61
CA THR A 534 -14.77 14.58 27.01
C THR A 534 -13.40 14.43 26.36
N ASP A 535 -12.55 15.45 26.48
CA ASP A 535 -11.21 15.46 25.87
C ASP A 535 -10.21 14.50 26.56
N MET A 536 -10.56 13.97 27.74
CA MET A 536 -9.72 13.07 28.56
C MET A 536 -9.69 11.61 28.05
N THR A 537 -9.73 11.37 26.74
CA THR A 537 -9.73 10.00 26.14
C THR A 537 -8.33 9.42 25.87
N GLY A 538 -7.27 10.02 26.43
CA GLY A 538 -5.89 9.57 26.20
C GLY A 538 -5.44 9.72 24.74
N GLY A 539 -6.02 10.66 23.98
CA GLY A 539 -5.68 10.92 22.58
C GLY A 539 -6.37 10.02 21.55
N ILE A 540 -7.38 9.22 21.96
CA ILE A 540 -8.18 8.39 21.04
C ILE A 540 -9.18 9.26 20.24
N PHE A 541 -9.71 10.31 20.86
CA PHE A 541 -10.62 11.27 20.24
C PHE A 541 -10.16 12.71 20.46
N SER A 542 -10.47 13.56 19.48
CA SER A 542 -10.29 15.02 19.53
C SER A 542 -11.57 15.74 19.12
N LYS A 543 -11.86 16.91 19.71
CA LYS A 543 -12.97 17.76 19.27
C LYS A 543 -12.59 18.59 18.04
N GLY A 544 -13.51 18.69 17.08
CA GLY A 544 -13.40 19.64 15.96
C GLY A 544 -13.64 21.09 16.40
N LYS A 545 -13.33 22.06 15.52
CA LYS A 545 -13.66 23.49 15.70
C LYS A 545 -15.19 23.73 15.86
N ASP A 546 -15.99 22.74 15.49
CA ASP A 546 -17.46 22.69 15.54
C ASP A 546 -18.03 21.90 16.73
N GLY A 547 -17.16 21.38 17.62
CA GLY A 547 -17.54 20.60 18.79
C GLY A 547 -17.94 19.14 18.53
N ARG A 548 -17.80 18.62 17.29
CA ARG A 548 -18.01 17.21 16.97
C ARG A 548 -16.82 16.34 17.38
N ASP A 549 -17.07 15.05 17.60
CA ASP A 549 -16.03 14.06 17.91
C ASP A 549 -15.33 13.62 16.62
N HIS A 550 -13.99 13.63 16.62
CA HIS A 550 -13.15 12.99 15.61
C HIS A 550 -12.36 11.84 16.26
N ILE A 551 -12.19 10.73 15.54
CA ILE A 551 -11.28 9.63 15.91
C ILE A 551 -9.87 10.01 15.46
N THR A 552 -8.88 9.86 16.34
CA THR A 552 -7.49 10.28 16.10
C THR A 552 -6.63 9.10 15.65
N PHE A 553 -5.84 9.28 14.59
CA PHE A 553 -4.96 8.24 14.02
C PHE A 553 -3.51 8.73 13.93
N SER A 554 -2.56 7.91 14.39
CA SER A 554 -1.13 8.12 14.16
C SER A 554 -0.76 7.86 12.70
N TRP A 555 0.14 8.67 12.14
CA TRP A 555 0.47 8.68 10.73
C TRP A 555 1.90 9.22 10.46
N LEU A 556 2.28 9.21 9.19
CA LEU A 556 3.49 9.85 8.68
C LEU A 556 3.42 11.38 8.88
N THR A 557 4.53 12.03 9.27
CA THR A 557 4.60 13.50 9.21
C THR A 557 4.60 13.98 7.76
N LYS A 558 4.28 15.27 7.53
CA LYS A 558 4.36 15.89 6.19
C LYS A 558 5.68 15.59 5.46
N ARG A 559 6.83 15.58 6.17
CA ARG A 559 8.14 15.19 5.61
C ARG A 559 8.25 13.71 5.26
N ASP A 560 7.77 12.83 6.14
CA ASP A 560 7.76 11.38 5.90
C ASP A 560 6.92 11.05 4.64
N VAL A 561 5.81 11.77 4.41
CA VAL A 561 5.00 11.65 3.19
C VAL A 561 5.73 12.21 1.95
N TYR A 562 6.45 13.34 2.03
CA TYR A 562 7.30 13.79 0.90
C TYR A 562 8.35 12.74 0.52
N ALA A 563 9.02 12.12 1.51
CA ALA A 563 9.99 11.05 1.25
C ALA A 563 9.36 9.84 0.54
N LEU A 564 8.15 9.42 0.94
CA LEU A 564 7.38 8.39 0.27
C LEU A 564 6.97 8.80 -1.16
N GLY A 565 6.59 10.07 -1.37
CA GLY A 565 6.32 10.63 -2.69
C GLY A 565 7.54 10.60 -3.62
N TYR A 566 8.73 10.94 -3.10
CA TYR A 566 10.00 10.86 -3.84
C TYR A 566 10.34 9.40 -4.19
N TYR A 567 10.13 8.44 -3.27
CA TYR A 567 10.29 7.01 -3.54
C TYR A 567 9.39 6.53 -4.69
N LEU A 568 8.09 6.78 -4.61
CA LEU A 568 7.12 6.36 -5.63
C LEU A 568 7.40 7.03 -6.98
N SER A 569 7.74 8.31 -6.98
CA SER A 569 8.16 9.03 -8.20
C SER A 569 9.45 8.45 -8.81
N GLY A 570 10.39 8.01 -7.96
CA GLY A 570 11.60 7.29 -8.37
C GLY A 570 11.29 5.96 -9.03
N VAL A 571 10.43 5.13 -8.41
CA VAL A 571 9.97 3.84 -8.97
C VAL A 571 9.29 4.04 -10.33
N VAL A 572 8.37 5.01 -10.45
CA VAL A 572 7.72 5.34 -11.73
C VAL A 572 8.75 5.72 -12.81
N ALA A 573 9.74 6.55 -12.46
CA ALA A 573 10.78 6.97 -13.39
C ALA A 573 11.76 5.83 -13.79
N LEU A 574 11.90 4.78 -12.98
CA LEU A 574 12.63 3.55 -13.34
C LEU A 574 11.84 2.67 -14.32
N MET A 575 10.51 2.71 -14.30
CA MET A 575 9.63 2.04 -15.28
C MET A 575 9.54 2.80 -16.62
N ARG A 576 10.41 3.79 -16.84
CA ARG A 576 10.47 4.66 -18.03
C ARG A 576 11.95 4.82 -18.43
N PRO A 577 12.29 5.27 -19.66
CA PRO A 577 13.67 5.59 -20.04
C PRO A 577 14.26 6.83 -19.33
N GLU A 578 13.69 7.24 -18.19
CA GLU A 578 13.96 8.49 -17.47
C GLU A 578 14.94 8.31 -16.30
N LEU A 579 15.91 7.41 -16.48
CA LEU A 579 16.92 6.98 -15.49
C LEU A 579 17.59 8.14 -14.72
N ALA A 580 17.81 9.29 -15.36
CA ALA A 580 18.36 10.48 -14.71
C ALA A 580 17.37 11.12 -13.71
N ARG A 581 16.07 11.17 -14.04
CA ARG A 581 15.02 11.71 -13.14
C ARG A 581 14.79 10.76 -11.95
N ALA A 582 14.84 9.45 -12.19
CA ALA A 582 14.85 8.44 -11.12
C ALA A 582 16.01 8.66 -10.14
N ARG A 583 17.25 8.87 -10.65
CA ARG A 583 18.43 9.17 -9.80
C ARG A 583 18.20 10.42 -8.94
N SER A 584 17.59 11.48 -9.49
CA SER A 584 17.28 12.70 -8.75
C SER A 584 16.22 12.50 -7.66
N TYR A 585 15.08 11.89 -7.99
CA TYR A 585 14.01 11.66 -7.00
C TYR A 585 14.48 10.78 -5.84
N LEU A 586 15.18 9.68 -6.11
CA LEU A 586 15.69 8.78 -5.05
C LEU A 586 16.73 9.49 -4.16
N LYS A 587 17.62 10.31 -4.72
CA LYS A 587 18.57 11.12 -3.93
C LYS A 587 17.88 12.18 -3.07
N GLU A 588 16.82 12.81 -3.56
CA GLU A 588 16.08 13.83 -2.81
C GLU A 588 15.23 13.20 -1.68
N GLY A 589 14.65 12.03 -1.91
CA GLY A 589 14.01 11.23 -0.87
C GLY A 589 15.00 10.86 0.26
N ILE A 590 16.18 10.37 -0.10
CA ILE A 590 17.27 10.09 0.86
C ILE A 590 17.66 11.36 1.63
N ARG A 591 17.83 12.51 0.96
CA ARG A 591 18.13 13.79 1.62
C ARG A 591 17.05 14.19 2.63
N THR A 592 15.78 14.00 2.28
CA THR A 592 14.63 14.27 3.15
C THR A 592 14.58 13.34 4.37
N LEU A 593 14.98 12.08 4.21
CA LEU A 593 15.06 11.10 5.31
C LEU A 593 16.26 11.35 6.24
N GLN A 594 17.36 11.88 5.71
CA GLN A 594 18.58 12.18 6.46
C GLN A 594 18.57 13.54 7.18
N ASP A 595 17.69 14.48 6.78
CA ASP A 595 17.48 15.73 7.54
C ASP A 595 17.05 15.42 8.99
N ARG A 596 17.83 15.93 9.95
CA ARG A 596 17.60 15.79 11.39
C ARG A 596 16.87 17.00 12.00
N SER A 597 16.69 18.08 11.23
CA SER A 597 16.11 19.35 11.69
C SER A 597 14.63 19.18 12.04
N ASN A 598 14.16 19.80 13.13
CA ASN A 598 12.73 19.81 13.51
C ASN A 598 12.07 18.41 13.47
N ARG A 599 12.40 17.55 14.44
CA ARG A 599 11.66 16.32 14.75
C ARG A 599 10.57 16.63 15.77
N PRO A 600 9.37 16.01 15.70
CA PRO A 600 8.34 16.22 16.70
C PRO A 600 8.82 15.69 18.07
N PRO A 601 8.49 16.35 19.19
CA PRO A 601 8.79 15.83 20.52
C PRO A 601 7.89 14.62 20.80
N GLU A 602 8.49 13.44 20.91
CA GLU A 602 7.78 12.16 21.08
C GLU A 602 8.54 11.22 22.03
N SER A 603 7.88 10.14 22.47
CA SER A 603 8.44 9.10 23.34
C SER A 603 9.63 8.38 22.69
N ILE A 604 10.50 7.71 23.47
CA ILE A 604 11.59 6.91 22.87
C ILE A 604 11.03 5.77 22.00
N PRO A 605 10.04 4.96 22.45
CA PRO A 605 9.39 3.97 21.60
C PRO A 605 8.75 4.54 20.31
N GLY A 606 8.13 5.72 20.38
CA GLY A 606 7.59 6.42 19.21
C GLY A 606 8.70 6.85 18.23
N SER A 607 9.74 7.49 18.76
CA SER A 607 10.95 7.89 18.02
C SER A 607 11.60 6.70 17.32
N PHE A 608 11.75 5.58 18.02
CA PHE A 608 12.36 4.36 17.52
C PHE A 608 11.52 3.74 16.39
N SER A 609 10.21 3.66 16.56
CA SER A 609 9.27 3.20 15.51
C SER A 609 9.36 4.05 14.24
N ARG A 610 9.48 5.38 14.39
CA ARG A 610 9.67 6.31 13.26
C ARG A 610 11.04 6.15 12.60
N ILE A 611 12.10 5.93 13.38
CA ILE A 611 13.47 5.68 12.87
C ILE A 611 13.46 4.39 12.04
N ILE A 612 12.91 3.28 12.54
CA ILE A 612 12.81 2.00 11.82
C ILE A 612 12.13 2.17 10.46
N TRP A 613 11.01 2.90 10.40
CA TRP A 613 10.29 3.15 9.15
C TRP A 613 11.12 4.00 8.16
N ARG A 614 11.75 5.09 8.63
CA ARG A 614 12.59 5.96 7.80
C ARG A 614 13.83 5.23 7.28
N ASP A 615 14.46 4.42 8.12
CA ASP A 615 15.64 3.63 7.77
C ASP A 615 15.32 2.53 6.76
N SER A 616 14.15 1.90 6.89
CA SER A 616 13.64 0.94 5.90
C SER A 616 13.43 1.58 4.52
N LEU A 617 12.88 2.80 4.49
CA LEU A 617 12.66 3.53 3.23
C LEU A 617 13.98 4.01 2.61
N ASP A 618 14.94 4.51 3.40
CA ASP A 618 16.29 4.87 2.94
C ASP A 618 17.07 3.65 2.43
N TRP A 619 16.93 2.48 3.05
CA TRP A 619 17.50 1.22 2.54
C TRP A 619 16.92 0.84 1.16
N GLN A 620 15.59 0.90 1.00
CA GLN A 620 14.94 0.59 -0.28
C GLN A 620 15.30 1.61 -1.39
N MET A 621 15.40 2.91 -1.06
CA MET A 621 15.89 3.92 -2.00
C MET A 621 17.34 3.64 -2.45
N LYS A 622 18.21 3.19 -1.53
CA LYS A 622 19.60 2.82 -1.84
C LYS A 622 19.68 1.58 -2.74
N LEU A 623 18.90 0.53 -2.47
CA LEU A 623 18.80 -0.64 -3.34
C LEU A 623 18.39 -0.25 -4.78
N LEU A 624 17.39 0.62 -4.93
CA LEU A 624 16.97 1.12 -6.24
C LEU A 624 18.05 1.95 -6.95
N LEU A 625 18.83 2.76 -6.20
CA LEU A 625 20.01 3.43 -6.76
C LEU A 625 21.11 2.44 -7.19
N GLY A 626 21.24 1.31 -6.49
CA GLY A 626 22.14 0.21 -6.86
C GLY A 626 21.75 -0.46 -8.19
N PHE A 627 20.48 -0.86 -8.34
CA PHE A 627 19.98 -1.38 -9.63
C PHE A 627 20.09 -0.35 -10.76
N LEU A 628 19.91 0.94 -10.45
CA LEU A 628 20.12 2.03 -11.40
C LEU A 628 21.60 2.20 -11.78
N ALA A 629 22.54 1.93 -10.89
CA ALA A 629 23.97 1.88 -11.20
C ALA A 629 24.28 0.70 -12.16
N CYS A 630 23.83 -0.52 -11.83
CA CYS A 630 23.93 -1.70 -12.71
C CYS A 630 23.34 -1.43 -14.12
N THR A 631 22.20 -0.75 -14.20
CA THR A 631 21.53 -0.38 -15.47
C THR A 631 22.36 0.55 -16.35
N ASN A 632 23.26 1.35 -15.76
CA ASN A 632 24.21 2.22 -16.48
C ASN A 632 25.60 1.58 -16.65
N ALA A 633 25.80 0.33 -16.20
CA ALA A 633 27.11 -0.34 -16.06
C ALA A 633 28.11 0.43 -15.17
N ASP A 634 27.58 1.13 -14.17
CA ASP A 634 28.27 1.89 -13.12
C ASP A 634 28.62 0.94 -11.97
N TRP A 635 29.48 -0.05 -12.26
CA TRP A 635 29.64 -1.25 -11.43
C TRP A 635 30.32 -1.02 -10.08
N ASP A 636 31.10 0.04 -9.93
CA ASP A 636 31.82 0.31 -8.69
C ASP A 636 30.90 0.98 -7.67
N VAL A 637 30.10 1.98 -8.09
CA VAL A 637 28.99 2.53 -7.31
C VAL A 637 27.96 1.44 -6.96
N ALA A 638 27.74 0.45 -7.83
CA ALA A 638 26.85 -0.68 -7.53
C ALA A 638 27.40 -1.60 -6.41
N ASP A 639 28.71 -1.81 -6.34
CA ASP A 639 29.40 -2.65 -5.34
C ASP A 639 29.56 -1.91 -4.00
N GLU A 640 29.83 -0.61 -4.03
CA GLU A 640 29.74 0.30 -2.86
C GLU A 640 28.34 0.28 -2.24
N ILE A 641 27.29 0.33 -3.06
CA ILE A 641 25.91 0.22 -2.58
C ILE A 641 25.63 -1.21 -2.07
N ALA A 642 26.11 -2.25 -2.75
CA ALA A 642 25.86 -3.64 -2.35
C ALA A 642 26.46 -3.96 -0.98
N THR A 643 27.70 -3.53 -0.73
CA THR A 643 28.35 -3.64 0.59
C THR A 643 27.57 -2.82 1.64
N ALA A 644 27.31 -1.53 1.39
CA ALA A 644 26.63 -0.66 2.35
C ALA A 644 25.21 -1.13 2.74
N ILE A 645 24.42 -1.72 1.83
CA ILE A 645 23.08 -2.24 2.18
C ILE A 645 23.14 -3.60 2.89
N ARG A 646 24.13 -4.45 2.57
CA ARG A 646 24.37 -5.74 3.21
C ARG A 646 24.87 -5.57 4.64
N ASP A 647 25.85 -4.71 4.84
CA ASP A 647 26.48 -4.49 6.14
C ASP A 647 25.50 -3.80 7.12
N ARG A 648 24.49 -3.10 6.58
CA ARG A 648 23.33 -2.62 7.35
C ARG A 648 22.26 -3.68 7.58
N ALA A 649 22.07 -4.64 6.66
CA ALA A 649 21.10 -5.73 6.83
C ALA A 649 21.42 -6.60 8.06
N THR A 650 22.71 -6.80 8.37
CA THR A 650 23.15 -7.52 9.58
C THR A 650 22.96 -6.74 10.89
N SER A 651 22.36 -5.54 10.86
CA SER A 651 22.13 -4.68 12.03
C SER A 651 20.62 -4.51 12.30
N PRO A 652 20.17 -4.38 13.56
CA PRO A 652 18.80 -3.96 13.86
C PRO A 652 18.45 -2.63 13.16
N PRO A 653 17.23 -2.46 12.61
CA PRO A 653 16.07 -3.35 12.70
C PRO A 653 15.99 -4.46 11.63
N PHE A 654 17.04 -4.64 10.81
CA PHE A 654 16.99 -5.50 9.63
C PHE A 654 17.36 -6.97 9.89
N ALA A 655 18.16 -7.23 10.92
CA ALA A 655 18.79 -8.52 11.20
C ALA A 655 17.83 -9.73 11.34
N ASP A 656 16.56 -9.49 11.70
CA ASP A 656 15.54 -10.54 11.85
C ASP A 656 14.65 -10.70 10.59
N SER A 657 14.97 -10.04 9.48
CA SER A 657 14.05 -9.85 8.36
C SER A 657 14.56 -10.42 7.03
N GLU A 658 14.16 -11.68 6.76
CA GLU A 658 14.50 -12.46 5.55
C GLU A 658 14.36 -11.68 4.23
N THR A 659 13.36 -10.79 4.13
CA THR A 659 13.11 -9.96 2.95
C THR A 659 14.31 -9.06 2.59
N PHE A 660 15.00 -8.48 3.57
CA PHE A 660 16.14 -7.61 3.33
C PHE A 660 17.38 -8.43 2.95
N ASP A 661 17.61 -9.56 3.63
CA ASP A 661 18.70 -10.49 3.29
C ASP A 661 18.53 -11.13 1.90
N ARG A 662 17.31 -11.55 1.54
CA ARG A 662 17.00 -12.13 0.22
C ARG A 662 17.28 -11.11 -0.90
N LEU A 663 16.87 -9.85 -0.72
CA LEU A 663 17.17 -8.76 -1.65
C LEU A 663 18.67 -8.43 -1.71
N SER A 664 19.34 -8.36 -0.55
CA SER A 664 20.78 -8.11 -0.42
C SER A 664 21.61 -9.19 -1.14
N MET A 665 21.25 -10.47 -0.94
CA MET A 665 21.88 -11.62 -1.59
C MET A 665 21.68 -11.60 -3.11
N TYR A 666 20.45 -11.36 -3.57
CA TYR A 666 20.15 -11.29 -5.00
C TYR A 666 20.87 -10.11 -5.69
N PHE A 667 20.89 -8.93 -5.06
CA PHE A 667 21.61 -7.77 -5.58
C PHE A 667 23.12 -7.99 -5.62
N SER A 668 23.70 -8.58 -4.56
CA SER A 668 25.11 -8.98 -4.52
C SER A 668 25.48 -9.95 -5.64
N GLY A 669 24.60 -10.92 -5.93
CA GLY A 669 24.74 -11.83 -7.09
C GLY A 669 24.69 -11.08 -8.42
N ALA A 670 23.78 -10.11 -8.58
CA ALA A 670 23.65 -9.32 -9.81
C ALA A 670 24.86 -8.41 -10.07
N VAL A 671 25.43 -7.78 -9.05
CA VAL A 671 26.68 -7.02 -9.17
C VAL A 671 27.86 -7.93 -9.51
N ALA A 672 27.95 -9.11 -8.87
CA ALA A 672 28.99 -10.10 -9.20
C ALA A 672 28.88 -10.59 -10.65
N GLN A 673 27.69 -10.91 -11.13
CA GLN A 673 27.46 -11.35 -12.51
C GLN A 673 27.79 -10.22 -13.51
N GLY A 674 27.40 -8.98 -13.19
CA GLY A 674 27.70 -7.79 -13.99
C GLY A 674 29.20 -7.48 -14.10
N LYS A 675 29.97 -7.68 -13.01
CA LYS A 675 31.44 -7.60 -13.00
C LYS A 675 32.14 -8.79 -13.67
N GLY A 676 31.40 -9.83 -14.08
CA GLY A 676 31.94 -11.06 -14.68
C GLY A 676 32.45 -12.11 -13.69
N LEU A 677 32.22 -11.93 -12.39
CA LEU A 677 32.62 -12.84 -11.31
C LEU A 677 31.61 -14.01 -11.18
N LEU A 678 31.57 -14.87 -12.20
CA LEU A 678 30.50 -15.86 -12.37
C LEU A 678 30.39 -16.85 -11.21
N ASP A 679 31.50 -17.31 -10.62
CA ASP A 679 31.48 -18.21 -9.47
C ASP A 679 30.83 -17.56 -8.23
N LYS A 680 31.21 -16.30 -7.94
CA LYS A 680 30.63 -15.50 -6.84
C LYS A 680 29.13 -15.26 -7.06
N ALA A 681 28.73 -14.98 -8.31
CA ALA A 681 27.33 -14.81 -8.68
C ALA A 681 26.55 -16.12 -8.51
N LEU A 682 27.08 -17.23 -9.00
CA LEU A 682 26.46 -18.55 -8.91
C LEU A 682 26.31 -18.98 -7.44
N SER A 683 27.33 -18.76 -6.59
CA SER A 683 27.24 -19.05 -5.15
C SER A 683 26.17 -18.22 -4.44
N ALA A 684 26.01 -16.94 -4.82
CA ALA A 684 24.97 -16.09 -4.25
C ALA A 684 23.58 -16.58 -4.67
N TYR A 685 23.36 -16.85 -5.96
CA TYR A 685 22.06 -17.32 -6.46
C TYR A 685 21.69 -18.75 -6.03
N GLN A 686 22.68 -19.59 -5.69
CA GLN A 686 22.47 -20.93 -5.13
C GLN A 686 22.31 -20.94 -3.59
N SER A 687 22.35 -19.78 -2.93
CA SER A 687 22.11 -19.65 -1.49
C SER A 687 20.71 -20.16 -1.10
N PRO A 688 20.55 -20.87 0.04
CA PRO A 688 19.25 -21.36 0.50
C PRO A 688 18.16 -20.27 0.62
N ILE A 689 18.54 -19.03 0.93
CA ILE A 689 17.61 -17.89 1.00
C ILE A 689 17.05 -17.47 -0.37
N LEU A 690 17.58 -17.98 -1.48
CA LEU A 690 17.07 -17.79 -2.84
C LEU A 690 16.51 -19.08 -3.45
N ALA A 691 16.28 -20.10 -2.64
CA ALA A 691 15.62 -21.33 -3.09
C ALA A 691 14.16 -21.08 -3.51
N LEU A 692 13.72 -21.84 -4.50
CA LEU A 692 12.32 -21.90 -4.94
C LEU A 692 11.47 -22.68 -3.91
N PRO A 693 10.19 -22.32 -3.69
CA PRO A 693 9.31 -23.06 -2.79
C PRO A 693 9.06 -24.49 -3.31
N SER A 694 9.08 -25.47 -2.41
CA SER A 694 8.91 -26.89 -2.75
C SER A 694 7.50 -27.28 -3.22
N THR A 695 6.53 -26.38 -3.10
CA THR A 695 5.13 -26.56 -3.50
C THR A 695 4.71 -25.45 -4.43
N VAL A 696 3.96 -25.79 -5.49
CA VAL A 696 3.32 -24.81 -6.40
C VAL A 696 2.07 -24.22 -5.74
N GLY A 697 2.29 -23.48 -4.65
CA GLY A 697 1.27 -22.70 -3.93
C GLY A 697 0.96 -21.38 -4.64
N ASN A 698 0.40 -20.40 -3.91
CA ASN A 698 -0.03 -19.10 -4.43
C ASN A 698 0.98 -18.49 -5.42
N VAL A 699 0.58 -18.43 -6.68
CA VAL A 699 1.46 -18.04 -7.79
C VAL A 699 1.71 -16.53 -7.75
N SER A 700 2.98 -16.15 -7.63
CA SER A 700 3.48 -14.77 -7.40
C SER A 700 3.18 -14.24 -5.99
N ASP A 701 4.03 -14.65 -5.05
CA ASP A 701 4.39 -13.87 -3.87
C ASP A 701 5.78 -13.25 -4.06
N PHE A 702 6.12 -12.24 -3.26
CA PHE A 702 7.38 -11.50 -3.41
C PHE A 702 8.63 -12.38 -3.28
N GLN A 703 8.63 -13.33 -2.35
CA GLN A 703 9.81 -14.18 -2.10
C GLN A 703 10.05 -15.16 -3.27
N THR A 704 8.98 -15.67 -3.87
CA THR A 704 9.03 -16.49 -5.09
C THR A 704 9.49 -15.66 -6.30
N ASP A 705 8.97 -14.44 -6.48
CA ASP A 705 9.39 -13.57 -7.59
C ASP A 705 10.92 -13.32 -7.58
N ILE A 706 11.53 -13.07 -6.41
CA ILE A 706 12.99 -12.92 -6.28
C ILE A 706 13.74 -14.26 -6.48
N ALA A 707 13.20 -15.39 -5.99
CA ALA A 707 13.79 -16.72 -6.22
C ALA A 707 13.75 -17.15 -7.70
N LEU A 708 12.69 -16.80 -8.43
CA LEU A 708 12.58 -17.02 -9.88
C LEU A 708 13.66 -16.23 -10.61
N LEU A 709 13.88 -14.95 -10.27
CA LEU A 709 14.96 -14.15 -10.86
C LEU A 709 16.35 -14.72 -10.56
N ALA A 710 16.59 -15.22 -9.34
CA ALA A 710 17.82 -15.92 -9.00
C ALA A 710 18.02 -17.19 -9.85
N ALA A 711 16.99 -18.04 -9.98
CA ALA A 711 17.03 -19.25 -10.80
C ALA A 711 17.22 -18.95 -12.30
N MET A 712 16.61 -17.88 -12.81
CA MET A 712 16.84 -17.37 -14.17
C MET A 712 18.30 -16.98 -14.40
N ASN A 713 18.92 -16.30 -13.44
CA ASN A 713 20.31 -15.89 -13.55
C ASN A 713 21.29 -17.08 -13.36
N GLN A 714 20.94 -18.09 -12.54
CA GLN A 714 21.67 -19.38 -12.55
C GLN A 714 21.63 -20.01 -13.95
N ILE A 715 20.45 -20.12 -14.58
CA ILE A 715 20.30 -20.69 -15.93
C ILE A 715 21.22 -19.99 -16.94
N LEU A 716 21.33 -18.66 -16.90
CA LEU A 716 22.25 -17.91 -17.78
C LEU A 716 23.73 -18.31 -17.60
N ILE A 717 24.19 -18.50 -16.36
CA ILE A 717 25.57 -18.93 -16.07
C ILE A 717 25.79 -20.39 -16.48
N LEU A 718 24.82 -21.27 -16.18
CA LEU A 718 24.89 -22.71 -16.44
C LEU A 718 24.66 -23.09 -17.92
N SER A 719 24.21 -22.15 -18.76
CA SER A 719 23.86 -22.40 -20.17
C SER A 719 25.04 -22.78 -21.08
N SER A 720 26.29 -22.52 -20.67
CA SER A 720 27.44 -22.97 -21.47
C SER A 720 27.58 -24.50 -21.45
N PRO A 721 27.67 -25.20 -22.60
CA PRO A 721 27.91 -26.64 -22.65
C PRO A 721 29.24 -27.08 -22.01
N THR A 722 30.19 -26.16 -21.83
CA THR A 722 31.47 -26.41 -21.14
C THR A 722 31.37 -26.35 -19.61
N HIS A 723 30.23 -25.93 -19.05
CA HIS A 723 30.09 -25.74 -17.61
C HIS A 723 29.80 -27.07 -16.89
N PRO A 724 30.52 -27.46 -15.83
CA PRO A 724 30.33 -28.77 -15.18
C PRO A 724 28.90 -29.06 -14.69
N GLN A 725 28.16 -28.02 -14.28
CA GLN A 725 26.77 -28.14 -13.83
C GLN A 725 25.73 -27.93 -14.96
N HIS A 726 26.12 -27.95 -16.24
CA HIS A 726 25.21 -27.67 -17.38
C HIS A 726 23.93 -28.52 -17.38
N PHE A 727 24.01 -29.77 -16.92
CA PHE A 727 22.87 -30.68 -16.78
C PHE A 727 21.71 -30.12 -15.91
N ARG A 728 22.01 -29.23 -14.96
CA ARG A 728 21.00 -28.60 -14.08
C ARG A 728 20.12 -27.60 -14.84
N THR A 729 20.57 -27.07 -15.98
CA THR A 729 19.86 -26.05 -16.78
C THR A 729 18.46 -26.52 -17.20
N ALA A 730 18.34 -27.76 -17.70
CA ALA A 730 17.06 -28.32 -18.12
C ALA A 730 16.11 -28.56 -16.93
N LEU A 731 16.65 -29.04 -15.80
CA LEU A 731 15.90 -29.25 -14.56
C LEU A 731 15.34 -27.93 -14.03
N LEU A 732 16.20 -26.91 -13.86
CA LEU A 732 15.79 -25.58 -13.39
C LEU A 732 14.74 -24.95 -14.32
N LEU A 733 14.90 -25.05 -15.64
CA LEU A 733 13.93 -24.52 -16.60
C LEU A 733 12.55 -25.19 -16.44
N SER A 734 12.51 -26.50 -16.22
CA SER A 734 11.26 -27.24 -15.96
C SER A 734 10.61 -26.89 -14.61
N GLN A 735 11.42 -26.54 -13.61
CA GLN A 735 10.94 -26.14 -12.27
C GLN A 735 10.32 -24.74 -12.26
N ILE A 736 10.86 -23.79 -13.05
CA ILE A 736 10.33 -22.41 -13.09
C ILE A 736 9.17 -22.22 -14.09
N GLU A 737 9.06 -23.06 -15.12
CA GLU A 737 7.98 -23.00 -16.14
C GLU A 737 6.56 -22.81 -15.56
N PRO A 738 6.07 -23.61 -14.58
CA PRO A 738 4.70 -23.44 -14.04
C PRO A 738 4.46 -22.07 -13.38
N PHE A 739 5.49 -21.46 -12.79
CA PHE A 739 5.39 -20.14 -12.18
C PHE A 739 5.50 -19.00 -13.23
N CYS A 740 6.38 -19.16 -14.21
CA CYS A 740 6.69 -18.11 -15.18
C CYS A 740 5.69 -18.02 -16.35
N ALA A 741 5.13 -19.13 -16.82
CA ALA A 741 4.37 -19.18 -18.08
C ALA A 741 3.08 -18.34 -18.10
N LYS A 742 2.50 -18.05 -16.92
CA LYS A 742 1.33 -17.17 -16.74
C LYS A 742 1.60 -16.05 -15.72
N HIS A 743 2.86 -15.68 -15.53
CA HIS A 743 3.23 -14.71 -14.51
C HIS A 743 2.60 -13.33 -14.76
N ARG A 744 2.21 -12.67 -13.66
CA ARG A 744 1.53 -11.38 -13.69
C ARG A 744 2.45 -10.28 -14.26
N ASN A 745 3.69 -10.22 -13.77
CA ASN A 745 4.71 -9.30 -14.27
C ASN A 745 5.20 -9.75 -15.66
N GLN A 746 4.82 -8.99 -16.70
CA GLN A 746 5.17 -9.30 -18.09
C GLN A 746 6.69 -9.29 -18.37
N ASN A 747 7.51 -8.66 -17.52
CA ASN A 747 8.97 -8.76 -17.63
C ASN A 747 9.49 -10.14 -17.23
N ILE A 748 8.87 -10.82 -16.25
CA ILE A 748 9.24 -12.18 -15.84
C ILE A 748 8.82 -13.18 -16.92
N VAL A 749 7.65 -13.00 -17.53
CA VAL A 749 7.21 -13.76 -18.72
C VAL A 749 8.18 -13.56 -19.89
N LEU A 750 8.61 -12.32 -20.14
CA LEU A 750 9.58 -11.99 -21.20
C LEU A 750 10.94 -12.62 -20.93
N ALA A 751 11.43 -12.57 -19.70
CA ALA A 751 12.71 -13.16 -19.30
C ALA A 751 12.69 -14.69 -19.47
N PHE A 752 11.67 -15.37 -18.94
CA PHE A 752 11.51 -16.81 -19.11
C PHE A 752 11.43 -17.24 -20.59
N ASN A 753 10.65 -16.53 -21.41
CA ASN A 753 10.55 -16.82 -22.84
C ASN A 753 11.89 -16.62 -23.56
N MET A 754 12.66 -15.59 -23.21
CA MET A 754 14.01 -15.40 -23.73
C MET A 754 14.95 -16.56 -23.34
N LEU A 755 14.95 -16.98 -22.07
CA LEU A 755 15.75 -18.11 -21.62
C LEU A 755 15.39 -19.39 -22.37
N LYS A 756 14.10 -19.70 -22.50
CA LYS A 756 13.61 -20.88 -23.22
C LYS A 756 14.05 -20.87 -24.69
N VAL A 757 14.18 -19.70 -25.32
CA VAL A 757 14.75 -19.54 -26.67
C VAL A 757 16.27 -19.71 -26.68
N LEU A 758 17.00 -19.11 -25.73
CA LEU A 758 18.46 -19.20 -25.64
C LEU A 758 18.97 -20.61 -25.32
N THR A 759 18.24 -21.38 -24.49
CA THR A 759 18.58 -22.75 -24.08
C THR A 759 17.99 -23.84 -25.00
N SER A 760 17.20 -23.48 -26.00
CA SER A 760 16.57 -24.47 -26.91
C SER A 760 17.59 -25.20 -27.77
N SER A 761 17.35 -26.49 -28.02
CA SER A 761 18.17 -27.31 -28.90
C SER A 761 18.21 -26.72 -30.32
N ARG A 762 19.41 -26.41 -30.81
CA ARG A 762 19.66 -25.75 -32.12
C ARG A 762 19.25 -26.59 -33.35
N THR A 763 18.68 -27.77 -33.15
CA THR A 763 18.29 -28.76 -34.17
C THR A 763 17.01 -28.42 -34.93
N SER A 764 16.12 -27.55 -34.41
CA SER A 764 14.86 -27.20 -35.07
C SER A 764 14.67 -25.70 -35.21
N LEU A 765 14.82 -25.20 -36.44
CA LEU A 765 14.84 -23.76 -36.75
C LEU A 765 13.45 -23.10 -36.64
N LEU A 766 12.37 -23.84 -36.92
CA LEU A 766 11.03 -23.27 -37.02
C LEU A 766 10.42 -22.90 -35.65
N PRO A 767 10.46 -23.74 -34.60
CA PRO A 767 10.03 -23.36 -33.25
C PRO A 767 10.87 -22.22 -32.68
N LEU A 768 12.19 -22.26 -32.89
CA LEU A 768 13.12 -21.22 -32.43
C LEU A 768 12.78 -19.85 -33.04
N LYS A 769 12.58 -19.80 -34.37
CA LYS A 769 12.18 -18.58 -35.09
C LYS A 769 10.81 -18.06 -34.61
N SER A 770 9.86 -18.96 -34.37
CA SER A 770 8.53 -18.60 -33.84
C SER A 770 8.62 -18.01 -32.43
N GLY A 771 9.23 -18.73 -31.48
CA GLY A 771 9.38 -18.30 -30.09
C GLY A 771 10.18 -16.99 -29.94
N LEU A 772 11.26 -16.84 -30.71
CA LEU A 772 12.04 -15.59 -30.74
C LEU A 772 11.23 -14.42 -31.31
N SER A 773 10.39 -14.64 -32.34
CA SER A 773 9.52 -13.59 -32.86
C SER A 773 8.45 -13.14 -31.86
N GLY A 774 7.85 -14.08 -31.11
CA GLY A 774 6.93 -13.79 -30.01
C GLY A 774 7.60 -13.02 -28.87
N THR A 775 8.80 -13.46 -28.47
CA THR A 775 9.62 -12.82 -27.43
C THR A 775 10.00 -11.39 -27.81
N LEU A 776 10.43 -11.15 -29.05
CA LEU A 776 10.73 -9.80 -29.56
C LEU A 776 9.50 -8.90 -29.64
N ASN A 777 8.33 -9.43 -29.99
CA ASN A 777 7.09 -8.66 -30.00
C ASN A 777 6.61 -8.33 -28.57
N LEU A 778 6.81 -9.23 -27.60
CA LEU A 778 6.58 -8.95 -26.18
C LEU A 778 7.58 -7.88 -25.65
N ALA A 779 8.87 -7.96 -26.01
CA ALA A 779 9.86 -6.95 -25.64
C ALA A 779 9.49 -5.55 -26.14
N LYS A 780 8.97 -5.44 -27.38
CA LYS A 780 8.42 -4.18 -27.92
C LYS A 780 7.19 -3.71 -27.14
N LYS A 781 6.24 -4.61 -26.84
CA LYS A 781 5.01 -4.29 -26.09
C LYS A 781 5.31 -3.78 -24.67
N VAL A 782 6.32 -4.34 -24.01
CA VAL A 782 6.78 -3.95 -22.66
C VAL A 782 7.80 -2.80 -22.71
N ASN A 783 8.18 -2.32 -23.90
CA ASN A 783 9.18 -1.27 -24.14
C ASN A 783 10.55 -1.57 -23.49
N ASN A 784 10.98 -2.83 -23.49
CA ASN A 784 12.22 -3.27 -22.86
C ASN A 784 13.36 -3.42 -23.87
N ASP A 785 14.16 -2.34 -24.01
CA ASP A 785 15.27 -2.25 -24.96
C ASP A 785 16.42 -3.23 -24.70
N GLN A 786 16.62 -3.68 -23.46
CA GLN A 786 17.70 -4.62 -23.13
C GLN A 786 17.36 -6.03 -23.65
N PHE A 787 16.13 -6.50 -23.41
CA PHE A 787 15.65 -7.76 -24.00
C PHE A 787 15.51 -7.67 -25.52
N LEU A 788 15.16 -6.50 -26.07
CA LEU A 788 15.13 -6.28 -27.52
C LEU A 788 16.53 -6.35 -28.14
N ALA A 789 17.54 -5.74 -27.51
CA ALA A 789 18.94 -5.82 -27.95
C ALA A 789 19.47 -7.26 -27.90
N MET A 790 19.27 -7.96 -26.78
CA MET A 790 19.65 -9.36 -26.61
C MET A 790 19.02 -10.27 -27.68
N GLY A 791 17.70 -10.20 -27.86
CA GLY A 791 17.00 -11.05 -28.83
C GLY A 791 17.36 -10.77 -30.29
N LEU A 792 17.60 -9.49 -30.66
CA LEU A 792 18.06 -9.15 -32.01
C LEU A 792 19.52 -9.54 -32.25
N THR A 793 20.38 -9.45 -31.22
CA THR A 793 21.77 -9.89 -31.28
C THR A 793 21.84 -11.41 -31.49
N PHE A 794 21.08 -12.18 -30.72
CA PHE A 794 20.95 -13.63 -30.89
C PHE A 794 20.34 -14.01 -32.26
N MET A 795 19.32 -13.28 -32.73
CA MET A 795 18.76 -13.48 -34.07
C MET A 795 19.81 -13.24 -35.17
N ALA A 796 20.59 -12.17 -35.04
CA ALA A 796 21.65 -11.80 -35.98
C ALA A 796 22.75 -12.87 -36.03
N GLU A 797 23.27 -13.31 -34.88
CA GLU A 797 24.27 -14.37 -34.77
C GLU A 797 23.77 -15.68 -35.41
N PHE A 798 22.59 -16.16 -35.00
CA PHE A 798 22.15 -17.51 -35.31
C PHE A 798 21.60 -17.69 -36.74
N PHE A 799 20.95 -16.67 -37.31
CA PHE A 799 20.33 -16.77 -38.65
C PHE A 799 21.08 -16.00 -39.74
N PHE A 800 21.89 -14.99 -39.41
CA PHE A 800 22.39 -14.02 -40.41
C PHE A 800 23.92 -13.92 -40.52
N VAL A 801 24.70 -14.11 -39.45
CA VAL A 801 26.17 -13.96 -39.49
C VAL A 801 26.89 -15.04 -40.34
N GLU A 802 26.22 -16.17 -40.59
CA GLU A 802 26.68 -17.21 -41.51
C GLU A 802 26.06 -17.10 -42.92
N SER A 803 25.15 -16.14 -43.15
CA SER A 803 24.45 -15.93 -44.43
C SER A 803 25.06 -14.78 -45.24
N PHE A 804 25.34 -15.01 -46.53
CA PHE A 804 25.75 -13.95 -47.45
C PHE A 804 24.54 -13.15 -47.96
N GLY A 805 24.59 -11.82 -47.86
CA GLY A 805 23.61 -10.95 -48.49
C GLY A 805 23.32 -9.64 -47.75
N GLU A 806 22.82 -8.65 -48.48
CA GLU A 806 22.52 -7.31 -47.95
C GLU A 806 21.50 -7.36 -46.79
N GLN A 807 20.54 -8.29 -46.82
CA GLN A 807 19.56 -8.49 -45.75
C GLN A 807 20.19 -9.01 -44.46
N ALA A 808 21.26 -9.82 -44.53
CA ALA A 808 22.01 -10.24 -43.35
C ALA A 808 22.73 -9.04 -42.73
N MET A 809 23.45 -8.25 -43.53
CA MET A 809 24.10 -7.01 -43.08
C MET A 809 23.09 -6.02 -42.44
N LYS A 810 21.92 -5.81 -43.05
CA LYS A 810 20.83 -4.98 -42.48
C LYS A 810 20.30 -5.52 -41.14
N SER A 811 20.21 -6.83 -40.98
CA SER A 811 19.83 -7.48 -39.71
C SER A 811 20.85 -7.20 -38.59
N VAL A 812 22.15 -7.47 -38.85
CA VAL A 812 23.22 -7.25 -37.87
C VAL A 812 23.37 -5.76 -37.51
N GLN A 813 23.24 -4.84 -38.47
CA GLN A 813 23.24 -3.39 -38.21
C GLN A 813 22.04 -2.94 -37.36
N SER A 814 20.87 -3.54 -37.56
CA SER A 814 19.67 -3.26 -36.74
C SER A 814 19.86 -3.70 -35.29
N ALA A 815 20.50 -4.85 -35.06
CA ALA A 815 20.88 -5.30 -33.71
C ALA A 815 21.85 -4.30 -33.04
N ARG A 816 22.87 -3.81 -33.75
CA ARG A 816 23.78 -2.75 -33.23
C ARG A 816 23.04 -1.45 -32.87
N GLN A 817 22.10 -0.99 -33.70
CA GLN A 817 21.33 0.22 -33.39
C GLN A 817 20.51 0.09 -32.10
N VAL A 818 19.86 -1.07 -31.87
CA VAL A 818 19.10 -1.32 -30.63
C VAL A 818 20.03 -1.55 -29.43
N ALA A 819 21.18 -2.20 -29.62
CA ALA A 819 22.19 -2.33 -28.58
C ALA A 819 22.74 -0.95 -28.12
N ILE A 820 22.99 -0.03 -29.04
CA ILE A 820 23.32 1.37 -28.73
C ILE A 820 22.19 2.01 -27.91
N ARG A 821 20.93 1.86 -28.34
CA ARG A 821 19.76 2.40 -27.62
C ARG A 821 19.59 1.84 -26.21
N SER A 822 19.93 0.56 -25.98
CA SER A 822 19.88 -0.11 -24.68
C SER A 822 20.91 0.38 -23.64
N ARG A 823 21.88 1.20 -24.06
CA ARG A 823 22.96 1.84 -23.26
C ARG A 823 23.98 0.89 -22.60
N LEU A 824 23.70 -0.41 -22.49
CA LEU A 824 24.58 -1.40 -21.87
C LEU A 824 25.85 -1.68 -22.74
N PRO A 825 27.08 -1.50 -22.21
CA PRO A 825 28.32 -1.77 -22.94
C PRO A 825 28.45 -3.22 -23.43
N VAL A 826 27.94 -4.20 -22.67
CA VAL A 826 28.00 -5.63 -23.01
C VAL A 826 27.32 -5.89 -24.36
N TRP A 827 26.05 -5.49 -24.52
CA TRP A 827 25.32 -5.70 -25.77
C TRP A 827 25.86 -4.85 -26.92
N GLN A 828 26.38 -3.65 -26.62
CA GLN A 828 27.08 -2.83 -27.61
C GLN A 828 28.34 -3.54 -28.15
N ALA A 829 29.14 -4.16 -27.28
CA ALA A 829 30.36 -4.89 -27.66
C ALA A 829 30.05 -6.14 -28.47
N VAL A 830 29.07 -6.95 -28.04
CA VAL A 830 28.66 -8.16 -28.77
C VAL A 830 28.12 -7.78 -30.16
N ALA A 831 27.19 -6.82 -30.25
CA ALA A 831 26.62 -6.41 -31.52
C ALA A 831 27.67 -5.78 -32.47
N ALA A 832 28.63 -5.02 -31.96
CA ALA A 832 29.76 -4.52 -32.75
C ALA A 832 30.64 -5.66 -33.27
N GLY A 833 30.94 -6.67 -32.44
CA GLY A 833 31.66 -7.87 -32.84
C GLY A 833 30.96 -8.69 -33.94
N LEU A 834 29.61 -8.78 -33.89
CA LEU A 834 28.84 -9.40 -34.98
C LEU A 834 28.93 -8.58 -36.28
N VAL A 835 28.89 -7.25 -36.22
CA VAL A 835 29.09 -6.38 -37.40
C VAL A 835 30.47 -6.62 -38.01
N VAL A 836 31.54 -6.63 -37.19
CA VAL A 836 32.92 -6.86 -37.64
C VAL A 836 33.04 -8.26 -38.29
N ARG A 837 32.57 -9.33 -37.63
CA ARG A 837 32.57 -10.70 -38.18
C ARG A 837 31.81 -10.80 -39.51
N SER A 838 30.68 -10.10 -39.64
CA SER A 838 29.90 -10.05 -40.88
C SER A 838 30.60 -9.26 -41.99
N MET A 839 31.25 -8.13 -41.68
CA MET A 839 31.99 -7.32 -42.66
C MET A 839 33.23 -8.03 -43.21
N VAL A 840 33.97 -8.77 -42.37
CA VAL A 840 35.11 -9.61 -42.80
C VAL A 840 34.64 -10.62 -43.86
N LYS A 841 33.53 -11.32 -43.60
CA LYS A 841 32.96 -12.30 -44.54
C LYS A 841 32.43 -11.70 -45.84
N HIS A 842 31.97 -10.45 -45.80
CA HIS A 842 31.48 -9.72 -46.98
C HIS A 842 32.58 -8.91 -47.70
N GLY A 843 33.85 -9.02 -47.29
CA GLY A 843 34.98 -8.35 -47.94
C GLY A 843 34.98 -6.81 -47.84
N GLN A 844 34.25 -6.23 -46.88
CA GLN A 844 34.02 -4.78 -46.80
C GLN A 844 35.15 -4.01 -46.08
N SER A 845 36.37 -4.14 -46.60
CA SER A 845 37.61 -3.67 -45.96
C SER A 845 37.62 -2.19 -45.59
N GLU A 846 37.07 -1.30 -46.42
CA GLU A 846 37.07 0.16 -46.19
C GLU A 846 36.42 0.58 -44.85
N LYS A 847 35.38 -0.14 -44.42
CA LYS A 847 34.59 0.19 -43.22
C LYS A 847 34.94 -0.67 -42.02
N LEU A 848 35.76 -1.71 -42.24
CA LEU A 848 36.16 -2.68 -41.22
C LEU A 848 36.99 -2.03 -40.10
N GLY A 849 38.02 -1.25 -40.45
CA GLY A 849 38.92 -0.62 -39.46
C GLY A 849 38.19 0.36 -38.53
N TYR A 850 37.22 1.12 -39.06
CA TYR A 850 36.37 2.01 -38.25
C TYR A 850 35.47 1.23 -37.28
N MET A 851 34.87 0.12 -37.73
CA MET A 851 34.06 -0.76 -36.87
C MET A 851 34.90 -1.50 -35.80
N GLN A 852 36.15 -1.87 -36.12
CA GLN A 852 37.08 -2.45 -35.16
C GLN A 852 37.49 -1.44 -34.08
N ALA A 853 37.82 -0.20 -34.46
CA ALA A 853 38.10 0.88 -33.52
C ALA A 853 36.88 1.21 -32.63
N GLU A 854 35.66 1.16 -33.18
CA GLU A 854 34.43 1.30 -32.38
C GLU A 854 34.24 0.12 -31.41
N GLN A 855 34.44 -1.12 -31.87
CA GLN A 855 34.32 -2.32 -31.03
C GLN A 855 35.27 -2.24 -29.83
N GLU A 856 36.54 -1.89 -30.04
CA GLU A 856 37.53 -1.82 -28.96
C GLU A 856 37.24 -0.64 -27.99
N LYS A 857 36.78 0.50 -28.50
CA LYS A 857 36.30 1.62 -27.66
C LYS A 857 35.12 1.23 -26.76
N VAL A 858 34.26 0.31 -27.19
CA VAL A 858 33.19 -0.24 -26.35
C VAL A 858 33.71 -1.34 -25.41
N ARG A 859 34.64 -2.19 -25.87
CA ARG A 859 35.28 -3.24 -25.05
C ARG A 859 36.01 -2.67 -23.83
N ALA A 860 36.69 -1.53 -24.00
CA ALA A 860 37.32 -0.80 -22.90
C ALA A 860 36.35 -0.38 -21.77
N ARG A 861 35.03 -0.28 -22.06
CA ARG A 861 33.97 0.02 -21.08
C ARG A 861 33.42 -1.22 -20.37
N LEU A 862 33.92 -2.42 -20.66
CA LEU A 862 33.59 -3.65 -19.93
C LEU A 862 34.47 -3.79 -18.68
N PRO A 863 34.01 -4.47 -17.62
CA PRO A 863 34.87 -5.01 -16.55
C PRO A 863 35.97 -5.92 -17.11
N GLY A 864 37.16 -5.92 -16.52
CA GLY A 864 38.33 -6.65 -17.06
C GLY A 864 38.11 -8.15 -17.27
N GLN A 865 37.44 -8.81 -16.32
CA GLN A 865 36.99 -10.22 -16.43
C GLN A 865 36.22 -10.48 -17.74
N LEU A 866 35.35 -9.54 -18.15
CA LEU A 866 34.55 -9.63 -19.38
C LEU A 866 35.30 -9.16 -20.65
N ARG A 867 36.50 -8.59 -20.52
CA ARG A 867 37.41 -8.32 -21.65
C ARG A 867 38.28 -9.51 -22.02
N GLY A 868 38.40 -10.49 -21.11
CA GLY A 868 39.39 -11.57 -21.17
C GLY A 868 40.69 -11.24 -20.43
N GLU A 869 40.72 -10.19 -19.61
CA GLU A 869 41.86 -9.90 -18.72
C GLU A 869 41.84 -10.92 -17.57
N ILE A 870 42.70 -11.93 -17.63
CA ILE A 870 42.89 -12.87 -16.53
C ILE A 870 43.48 -12.08 -15.36
N VAL A 871 42.67 -11.90 -14.31
CA VAL A 871 43.15 -11.38 -13.03
C VAL A 871 44.05 -12.44 -12.42
N VAL A 872 45.35 -12.34 -12.71
CA VAL A 872 46.39 -13.07 -11.98
C VAL A 872 46.20 -12.71 -10.51
N LYS A 873 45.86 -13.71 -9.69
CA LYS A 873 45.89 -13.54 -8.24
C LYS A 873 47.33 -13.20 -7.88
N ALA A 874 47.58 -11.98 -7.43
CA ALA A 874 48.77 -11.69 -6.67
C ALA A 874 48.69 -12.55 -5.40
N GLU A 875 49.49 -13.60 -5.32
CA GLU A 875 49.70 -14.31 -4.06
C GLU A 875 50.27 -13.32 -3.05
N PRO A 876 49.83 -13.34 -1.78
CA PRO A 876 50.48 -12.55 -0.75
C PRO A 876 51.90 -13.10 -0.55
N VAL A 877 52.89 -12.41 -1.11
CA VAL A 877 54.31 -12.69 -0.87
C VAL A 877 54.57 -12.42 0.61
N GLY A 878 54.57 -13.49 1.41
CA GLY A 878 54.71 -13.41 2.85
C GLY A 878 56.15 -13.14 3.27
N VAL A 879 56.37 -11.96 3.86
CA VAL A 879 57.43 -11.64 4.83
C VAL A 879 56.80 -10.78 5.92
#